data_AF-A0A925X2B8-F1
#
_entry.id   AF-A0A925X2B8-F1
#
_cell.length_a   1.000
_cell.length_b   1.000
_cell.length_c   1.000
_cell.angle_alpha   90.00
_cell.angle_beta   90.00
_cell.angle_gamma   90.00
#
_symmetry.space_group_name_H-M   'P 1'
#
loop_
_entity.id
_entity.type
_entity.pdbx_description
1 polymer ?
#
loop_
_entity_poly.entity_id
_entity_poly.type
_entity_poly.pdbx_seq_one_letter_code
_entity_poly.pdbx_strand_id
1 'polypeptide(L)'
;MPKFKLVRRDSRINCQIVKATSTVAAIVANTMLATSASAQTWNQNSVSANWSNPLNWVSGVVPTSGPGARLVVLSPSTTPLQQDLVDPFVLSYLQIHAMLNGNRLQFEAAPDGTPARILLTESQATFNVGVDVPDHLRIYSEPGGSQITGGLNLNGAVTGAGAIEIVGAAGVQFHTISPSFTGTVSVGRLDDASAHLQQTGAFPAISNIFVNRLGEFRISNSTTTPSNDRINDAATVHVRGGRLSLIGNTNALTTEYMETLSVERGQSTISGGVATNGTRRAEYIFDHLQHSAAGVLMMETVNINDWRLVVNNAPTLTNSTIGGWAIEPGDFLTYDPAAGAVPLSKIGRPSSIDDSPASGNVYCTVPLVELLTADRTINTFSTFTGGAIDLNGHRLTLTSGGMFAGTTAFANGTITSGVNELYFNGLSSYIGRVDAVIADGPAGATGVVINSQMQFAATNTYSGPTTIISAGLRVAKDGAVPINSEVTLDGGRLTVALPVPGTLHLGLVNLIDGDIDSTLDGSALDVQDLTLDHGNITTKLVGNGPIHKLGDGTVTINNGRGRTGLTVIDSGTLRSINLGTGTVTVNANGTLAANWMDDTPVDLNGGTWSANAPIFPVTSTVRVKASSKLSSWSHSDIIFDGVLEIPANVQFQMVGMMTALVRGDTRLDGSFSYESQLPGTFLIFDPNAGKTLRGRGSTNGRLIVDNGGIVAPGASVGELTVGRAQFGTGGIFEMELGSATGMAGANWDLLHADGTLTISATSANPYQLRLVSLDAVGQAGALANFNPISSYDWIFVEAPAITLFSPDKFLIDVQQFVAFNDLAGGSFSVAQVGTALAVRFTPIPEPYLGLFPLATYLLHTRRRRRLTPLRRGSNGFLARDSSSLPLMLAVGEG
;
A
#
# COMPACT_ATOMS: atom_id res chain seq x y z
N MET A 1 34.27 -26.28 -13.26
CA MET A 1 33.50 -26.92 -14.36
C MET A 1 32.76 -28.11 -13.75
N PRO A 2 31.56 -28.53 -14.21
CA PRO A 2 30.94 -28.34 -15.53
C PRO A 2 30.46 -26.92 -15.86
N LYS A 3 29.79 -26.76 -17.01
CA LYS A 3 29.21 -25.49 -17.49
C LYS A 3 27.68 -25.57 -17.44
N PHE A 4 27.02 -24.64 -16.76
CA PHE A 4 25.58 -24.41 -16.95
C PHE A 4 25.32 -23.44 -18.10
N LYS A 5 24.16 -23.58 -18.75
CA LYS A 5 23.86 -23.03 -20.07
C LYS A 5 22.74 -22.00 -19.95
N LEU A 6 23.09 -20.71 -19.90
CA LEU A 6 22.12 -19.62 -19.77
C LEU A 6 21.28 -19.50 -21.04
N VAL A 7 19.98 -19.80 -20.97
CA VAL A 7 19.03 -19.63 -22.07
C VAL A 7 18.27 -18.32 -21.87
N ARG A 8 18.63 -17.29 -22.65
CA ARG A 8 17.76 -16.10 -22.79
C ARG A 8 16.53 -16.46 -23.63
N ARG A 9 15.33 -16.12 -23.14
CA ARG A 9 14.12 -16.02 -23.95
C ARG A 9 13.94 -14.56 -24.37
N ASP A 10 14.28 -14.25 -25.62
CA ASP A 10 13.98 -12.94 -26.23
C ASP A 10 12.48 -12.89 -26.63
N SER A 11 11.61 -12.46 -25.72
CA SER A 11 10.19 -12.22 -26.01
C SER A 11 9.97 -10.89 -26.73
N ARG A 12 10.30 -10.84 -28.04
CA ARG A 12 10.03 -9.67 -28.89
C ARG A 12 8.53 -9.51 -29.13
N ILE A 13 7.96 -8.42 -28.64
CA ILE A 13 6.55 -8.05 -28.89
C ILE A 13 6.42 -7.52 -30.32
N ASN A 14 5.74 -8.28 -31.19
CA ASN A 14 5.45 -7.86 -32.57
C ASN A 14 4.28 -6.87 -32.61
N CYS A 15 4.58 -5.57 -32.52
CA CYS A 15 3.58 -4.53 -32.80
C CYS A 15 3.32 -4.45 -34.32
N GLN A 16 2.19 -5.01 -34.77
CA GLN A 16 1.75 -4.84 -36.16
C GLN A 16 0.97 -3.53 -36.33
N ILE A 17 1.66 -2.51 -36.85
CA ILE A 17 1.06 -1.21 -37.21
C ILE A 17 0.23 -1.37 -38.48
N VAL A 18 -1.08 -1.57 -38.33
CA VAL A 18 -2.04 -1.48 -39.45
C VAL A 18 -2.29 0.00 -39.75
N LYS A 19 -1.82 0.48 -40.92
CA LYS A 19 -2.11 1.83 -41.41
C LYS A 19 -3.56 1.93 -41.88
N ALA A 20 -4.43 2.51 -41.05
CA ALA A 20 -5.71 3.05 -41.49
C ALA A 20 -5.51 4.52 -41.94
N THR A 21 -5.81 4.82 -43.21
CA THR A 21 -5.71 6.18 -43.75
C THR A 21 -6.87 7.08 -43.30
N SER A 22 -6.56 8.36 -43.07
CA SER A 22 -7.49 9.38 -42.59
C SER A 22 -8.52 9.83 -43.63
N THR A 23 -9.80 9.88 -43.23
CA THR A 23 -10.82 10.74 -43.85
C THR A 23 -11.61 11.42 -42.74
N VAL A 24 -11.91 12.71 -42.90
CA VAL A 24 -12.57 13.53 -41.87
C VAL A 24 -14.07 13.21 -41.78
N ALA A 25 -14.49 12.72 -40.62
CA ALA A 25 -15.88 12.77 -40.15
C ALA A 25 -15.82 13.13 -38.66
N ALA A 26 -16.37 14.28 -38.28
CA ALA A 26 -16.16 14.89 -36.97
C ALA A 26 -17.42 14.87 -36.11
N ILE A 27 -17.23 14.98 -34.78
CA ILE A 27 -18.25 15.36 -33.79
C ILE A 27 -19.44 14.38 -33.69
N VAL A 28 -19.25 13.33 -32.88
CA VAL A 28 -20.06 12.92 -31.71
C VAL A 28 -19.49 11.55 -31.28
N ALA A 29 -18.56 11.59 -30.34
CA ALA A 29 -18.14 10.43 -29.56
C ALA A 29 -18.38 10.80 -28.10
N ASN A 30 -19.21 10.02 -27.40
CA ASN A 30 -19.71 10.42 -26.09
C ASN A 30 -18.59 10.61 -25.08
N THR A 31 -18.74 11.65 -24.25
CA THR A 31 -18.07 11.78 -22.96
C THR A 31 -18.56 10.69 -22.01
N MET A 32 -18.08 9.45 -22.20
CA MET A 32 -18.06 8.47 -21.13
C MET A 32 -16.94 8.85 -20.14
N LEU A 33 -17.17 9.95 -19.43
CA LEU A 33 -16.64 10.07 -18.08
C LEU A 33 -17.17 8.86 -17.32
N ALA A 34 -16.28 8.00 -16.85
CA ALA A 34 -16.62 7.00 -15.84
C ALA A 34 -16.85 7.76 -14.53
N THR A 35 -18.00 8.43 -14.41
CA THR A 35 -18.42 9.08 -13.17
C THR A 35 -18.58 7.99 -12.12
N SER A 36 -17.62 7.92 -11.20
CA SER A 36 -17.67 7.08 -10.02
C SER A 36 -18.98 7.36 -9.28
N ALA A 37 -19.92 6.43 -9.37
CA ALA A 37 -21.27 6.63 -8.86
C ALA A 37 -21.21 6.87 -7.34
N SER A 38 -21.59 8.08 -6.94
CA SER A 38 -21.69 8.49 -5.54
C SER A 38 -22.57 7.51 -4.77
N ALA A 39 -22.06 6.95 -3.67
CA ALA A 39 -22.76 5.90 -2.95
C ALA A 39 -24.15 6.36 -2.48
N GLN A 40 -25.18 5.64 -2.87
CA GLN A 40 -26.55 5.97 -2.47
C GLN A 40 -26.77 5.52 -1.02
N THR A 41 -27.38 6.41 -0.25
CA THR A 41 -27.43 6.28 1.21
C THR A 41 -28.88 6.15 1.68
N TRP A 42 -29.18 5.09 2.41
CA TRP A 42 -30.49 4.77 2.97
C TRP A 42 -30.63 5.28 4.41
N ASN A 43 -31.73 5.97 4.68
CA ASN A 43 -32.06 6.51 6.00
C ASN A 43 -33.53 6.30 6.45
N GLN A 44 -34.36 5.65 5.61
CA GLN A 44 -35.76 5.32 5.89
C GLN A 44 -36.65 6.51 6.34
N ASN A 45 -36.70 7.62 5.60
CA ASN A 45 -37.63 8.72 5.91
C ASN A 45 -39.12 8.40 5.64
N SER A 46 -39.52 7.13 5.49
CA SER A 46 -40.92 6.76 5.19
C SER A 46 -41.36 5.43 5.83
N VAL A 47 -42.68 5.25 5.91
CA VAL A 47 -43.32 4.05 6.49
C VAL A 47 -43.15 2.80 5.60
N SER A 48 -42.90 2.98 4.30
CA SER A 48 -42.61 1.86 3.39
C SER A 48 -41.11 1.59 3.41
N ALA A 49 -40.71 0.34 3.67
CA ALA A 49 -39.31 -0.09 3.65
C ALA A 49 -38.80 -0.48 2.24
N ASN A 50 -39.53 -0.11 1.19
CA ASN A 50 -39.23 -0.47 -0.21
C ASN A 50 -38.06 0.34 -0.78
N TRP A 51 -37.19 -0.32 -1.56
CA TRP A 51 -36.09 0.31 -2.30
C TRP A 51 -36.60 1.22 -3.42
N SER A 52 -37.75 0.90 -4.02
CA SER A 52 -38.42 1.71 -5.05
C SER A 52 -38.94 3.08 -4.57
N ASN A 53 -39.01 3.32 -3.26
CA ASN A 53 -39.48 4.60 -2.73
C ASN A 53 -38.32 5.62 -2.62
N PRO A 54 -38.32 6.71 -3.42
CA PRO A 54 -37.25 7.71 -3.40
C PRO A 54 -37.06 8.39 -2.04
N LEU A 55 -38.11 8.47 -1.20
CA LEU A 55 -38.03 9.14 0.10
C LEU A 55 -37.07 8.46 1.11
N ASN A 56 -36.78 7.17 0.92
CA ASN A 56 -35.90 6.42 1.81
C ASN A 56 -34.40 6.63 1.52
N TRP A 57 -34.08 7.32 0.43
CA TRP A 57 -32.72 7.60 -0.03
C TRP A 57 -32.37 9.07 0.19
N VAL A 58 -31.20 9.35 0.76
CA VAL A 58 -30.73 10.71 1.11
C VAL A 58 -30.68 11.66 -0.10
N SER A 59 -30.45 11.12 -1.30
CA SER A 59 -30.44 11.84 -2.57
C SER A 59 -31.83 12.13 -3.16
N GLY A 60 -32.89 11.49 -2.64
CA GLY A 60 -34.20 11.45 -3.30
C GLY A 60 -34.25 10.64 -4.60
N VAL A 61 -33.19 9.86 -4.90
CA VAL A 61 -33.04 9.08 -6.15
C VAL A 61 -32.98 7.60 -5.82
N VAL A 62 -33.77 6.80 -6.54
CA VAL A 62 -33.82 5.33 -6.42
C VAL A 62 -32.55 4.69 -7.02
N PRO A 63 -32.01 3.60 -6.44
CA PRO A 63 -30.87 2.88 -7.00
C PRO A 63 -31.11 2.34 -8.40
N THR A 64 -30.11 2.48 -9.26
CA THR A 64 -30.02 1.75 -10.54
C THR A 64 -29.18 0.50 -10.33
N SER A 65 -29.66 -0.64 -10.83
CA SER A 65 -28.94 -1.92 -10.78
C SER A 65 -27.75 -1.91 -11.75
N GLY A 66 -26.59 -2.40 -11.30
CA GLY A 66 -25.39 -2.58 -12.12
C GLY A 66 -24.09 -2.58 -11.29
N PRO A 67 -22.94 -2.99 -11.88
CA PRO A 67 -21.66 -3.07 -11.15
C PRO A 67 -21.18 -1.73 -10.58
N GLY A 68 -21.66 -0.59 -11.10
CA GLY A 68 -21.40 0.73 -10.51
C GLY A 68 -22.19 1.03 -9.23
N ALA A 69 -23.19 0.22 -8.86
CA ALA A 69 -24.07 0.50 -7.72
C ALA A 69 -23.36 0.27 -6.38
N ARG A 70 -23.36 1.31 -5.54
CA ARG A 70 -22.79 1.31 -4.19
C ARG A 70 -23.82 1.83 -3.20
N LEU A 71 -24.17 1.02 -2.19
CA LEU A 71 -25.24 1.28 -1.24
C LEU A 71 -24.71 1.34 0.20
N VAL A 72 -25.22 2.30 0.98
CA VAL A 72 -24.91 2.47 2.42
C VAL A 72 -26.20 2.59 3.20
N VAL A 73 -26.43 1.71 4.17
CA VAL A 73 -27.44 1.92 5.22
C VAL A 73 -26.78 2.67 6.39
N LEU A 74 -27.41 3.70 6.95
CA LEU A 74 -26.82 4.49 8.06
C LEU A 74 -27.34 4.14 9.46
N SER A 75 -28.62 3.80 9.59
CA SER A 75 -29.25 3.51 10.89
C SER A 75 -29.86 2.10 10.90
N PRO A 76 -29.80 1.35 12.03
CA PRO A 76 -30.43 0.05 12.13
C PRO A 76 -31.94 0.18 11.95
N SER A 77 -32.45 -0.42 10.88
CA SER A 77 -33.85 -0.30 10.44
C SER A 77 -34.77 -1.15 11.31
N THR A 78 -35.76 -0.52 11.98
CA THR A 78 -36.70 -1.24 12.86
C THR A 78 -37.69 -2.12 12.10
N THR A 79 -37.81 -1.94 10.79
CA THR A 79 -38.53 -2.83 9.87
C THR A 79 -37.53 -3.46 8.89
N PRO A 80 -37.71 -4.71 8.44
CA PRO A 80 -36.89 -5.26 7.35
C PRO A 80 -36.93 -4.37 6.11
N LEU A 81 -35.77 -4.11 5.49
CA LEU A 81 -35.70 -3.48 4.18
C LEU A 81 -36.31 -4.43 3.16
N GLN A 82 -37.10 -3.89 2.24
CA GLN A 82 -37.70 -4.64 1.15
C GLN A 82 -37.02 -4.22 -0.16
N GLN A 83 -36.13 -5.08 -0.65
CA GLN A 83 -35.67 -5.01 -2.02
C GLN A 83 -36.87 -5.34 -2.92
N ASP A 84 -37.29 -4.39 -3.75
CA ASP A 84 -38.43 -4.54 -4.67
C ASP A 84 -38.13 -3.99 -6.08
N LEU A 85 -36.85 -3.86 -6.40
CA LEU A 85 -36.36 -3.52 -7.73
C LEU A 85 -36.16 -4.81 -8.54
N VAL A 86 -35.35 -4.76 -9.61
CA VAL A 86 -35.05 -5.93 -10.47
C VAL A 86 -34.53 -7.15 -9.68
N ASP A 87 -34.83 -8.36 -10.17
CA ASP A 87 -34.33 -9.64 -9.68
C ASP A 87 -33.35 -10.26 -10.71
N PRO A 88 -32.08 -10.52 -10.37
CA PRO A 88 -31.38 -9.97 -9.20
C PRO A 88 -31.05 -8.48 -9.37
N PHE A 89 -30.78 -7.79 -8.27
CA PHE A 89 -30.19 -6.45 -8.29
C PHE A 89 -28.67 -6.54 -8.17
N VAL A 90 -27.98 -5.99 -9.16
CA VAL A 90 -26.53 -6.02 -9.31
C VAL A 90 -25.92 -4.84 -8.57
N LEU A 91 -24.87 -5.11 -7.77
CA LEU A 91 -24.10 -4.10 -7.03
C LEU A 91 -22.67 -4.55 -6.73
N SER A 92 -21.76 -3.60 -6.52
CA SER A 92 -20.37 -3.87 -6.13
C SER A 92 -20.05 -3.49 -4.67
N TYR A 93 -20.92 -2.73 -3.99
CA TYR A 93 -20.73 -2.37 -2.59
C TYR A 93 -22.06 -2.28 -1.83
N LEU A 94 -22.11 -2.92 -0.66
CA LEU A 94 -23.22 -2.82 0.30
C LEU A 94 -22.67 -2.71 1.73
N GLN A 95 -22.93 -1.59 2.40
CA GLN A 95 -22.75 -1.45 3.85
C GLN A 95 -24.11 -1.58 4.55
N ILE A 96 -24.25 -2.55 5.47
CA ILE A 96 -25.56 -2.92 6.02
C ILE A 96 -25.50 -3.47 7.46
N HIS A 97 -26.56 -3.18 8.22
CA HIS A 97 -26.78 -3.57 9.62
C HIS A 97 -28.30 -3.73 9.89
N ALA A 98 -28.97 -4.47 9.00
CA ALA A 98 -30.43 -4.62 9.03
C ALA A 98 -30.87 -5.98 8.48
N MET A 99 -32.16 -6.30 8.66
CA MET A 99 -32.82 -7.38 7.94
C MET A 99 -33.16 -6.94 6.52
N LEU A 100 -32.93 -7.80 5.52
CA LEU A 100 -33.23 -7.58 4.11
C LEU A 100 -34.11 -8.71 3.56
N ASN A 101 -35.24 -8.33 2.97
CA ASN A 101 -36.25 -9.17 2.33
C ASN A 101 -36.40 -8.78 0.85
N GLY A 102 -37.02 -9.64 0.04
CA GLY A 102 -37.39 -9.33 -1.35
C GLY A 102 -36.63 -10.12 -2.39
N ASN A 103 -36.25 -9.48 -3.50
CA ASN A 103 -35.58 -10.16 -4.61
C ASN A 103 -34.07 -10.27 -4.37
N ARG A 104 -33.39 -11.07 -5.20
CA ARG A 104 -31.99 -11.47 -4.98
C ARG A 104 -31.01 -10.32 -5.20
N LEU A 105 -29.84 -10.43 -4.58
CA LEU A 105 -28.68 -9.59 -4.88
C LEU A 105 -27.66 -10.37 -5.72
N GLN A 106 -26.99 -9.69 -6.65
CA GLN A 106 -25.90 -10.23 -7.46
C GLN A 106 -24.66 -9.34 -7.29
N PHE A 107 -23.57 -9.91 -6.79
CA PHE A 107 -22.38 -9.16 -6.42
C PHE A 107 -21.30 -9.24 -7.52
N GLU A 108 -21.16 -8.13 -8.26
CA GLU A 108 -20.20 -7.99 -9.37
C GLU A 108 -19.05 -7.04 -9.01
N ALA A 109 -17.91 -7.22 -9.65
CA ALA A 109 -16.78 -6.30 -9.51
C ALA A 109 -17.17 -4.87 -9.97
N ALA A 110 -16.63 -3.85 -9.31
CA ALA A 110 -16.81 -2.47 -9.70
C ALA A 110 -16.15 -2.18 -11.07
N PRO A 111 -16.54 -1.12 -11.80
CA PRO A 111 -15.99 -0.82 -13.14
C PRO A 111 -14.48 -0.51 -13.18
N ASP A 112 -13.83 -0.35 -12.03
CA ASP A 112 -12.37 -0.21 -11.89
C ASP A 112 -11.64 -1.56 -11.67
N GLY A 113 -12.38 -2.67 -11.63
CA GLY A 113 -11.86 -4.02 -11.36
C GLY A 113 -11.86 -4.41 -9.88
N THR A 114 -12.31 -3.56 -8.96
CA THR A 114 -12.37 -3.88 -7.53
C THR A 114 -13.40 -5.00 -7.26
N PRO A 115 -13.03 -6.09 -6.55
CA PRO A 115 -13.98 -7.13 -6.14
C PRO A 115 -15.18 -6.60 -5.35
N ALA A 116 -16.32 -7.28 -5.46
CA ALA A 116 -17.56 -6.89 -4.81
C ALA A 116 -17.44 -6.96 -3.28
N ARG A 117 -18.14 -6.09 -2.54
CA ARG A 117 -17.95 -5.90 -1.10
C ARG A 117 -19.25 -5.83 -0.31
N ILE A 118 -19.32 -6.59 0.80
CA ILE A 118 -20.23 -6.34 1.91
C ILE A 118 -19.42 -5.84 3.11
N LEU A 119 -19.75 -4.65 3.62
CA LEU A 119 -19.25 -4.13 4.89
C LEU A 119 -20.31 -4.32 5.99
N LEU A 120 -19.92 -5.05 7.03
CA LEU A 120 -20.66 -5.24 8.26
C LEU A 120 -20.17 -4.23 9.31
N THR A 121 -21.10 -3.61 10.04
CA THR A 121 -20.79 -2.73 11.18
C THR A 121 -21.07 -3.44 12.50
N GLU A 122 -21.19 -2.71 13.62
CA GLU A 122 -21.35 -3.22 14.99
C GLU A 122 -22.66 -4.02 15.28
N SER A 123 -23.42 -4.41 14.26
CA SER A 123 -24.73 -5.08 14.41
C SER A 123 -24.94 -6.17 13.38
N GLN A 124 -25.73 -7.18 13.76
CA GLN A 124 -26.06 -8.32 12.92
C GLN A 124 -26.97 -7.90 11.76
N ALA A 125 -26.56 -8.22 10.53
CA ALA A 125 -27.41 -8.17 9.34
C ALA A 125 -28.01 -9.57 9.06
N THR A 126 -29.15 -9.60 8.36
CA THR A 126 -29.82 -10.86 7.99
C THR A 126 -30.41 -10.75 6.60
N PHE A 127 -29.98 -11.58 5.66
CA PHE A 127 -30.53 -11.63 4.31
C PHE A 127 -31.48 -12.82 4.18
N ASN A 128 -32.77 -12.52 4.07
CA ASN A 128 -33.81 -13.46 3.65
C ASN A 128 -33.95 -13.49 2.11
N VAL A 129 -33.02 -12.85 1.40
CA VAL A 129 -32.88 -12.84 -0.05
C VAL A 129 -31.76 -13.78 -0.49
N GLY A 130 -31.88 -14.36 -1.69
CA GLY A 130 -30.77 -15.11 -2.28
C GLY A 130 -29.61 -14.20 -2.69
N VAL A 131 -28.39 -14.75 -2.70
CA VAL A 131 -27.15 -14.04 -3.01
C VAL A 131 -26.41 -14.76 -4.13
N ASP A 132 -26.24 -14.09 -5.27
CA ASP A 132 -25.48 -14.61 -6.40
C ASP A 132 -24.07 -14.02 -6.45
N VAL A 133 -23.08 -14.90 -6.62
CA VAL A 133 -21.65 -14.56 -6.61
C VAL A 133 -21.00 -15.10 -7.89
N PRO A 134 -21.07 -14.34 -9.01
CA PRO A 134 -20.45 -14.74 -10.27
C PRO A 134 -18.92 -14.80 -10.18
N ASP A 135 -18.27 -13.78 -9.61
CA ASP A 135 -16.81 -13.58 -9.69
C ASP A 135 -16.11 -13.64 -8.31
N HIS A 136 -16.20 -12.57 -7.50
CA HIS A 136 -15.56 -12.49 -6.17
C HIS A 136 -16.32 -11.51 -5.29
N LEU A 137 -16.87 -12.02 -4.19
CA LEU A 137 -17.49 -11.27 -3.10
C LEU A 137 -16.62 -11.34 -1.85
N ARG A 138 -16.23 -10.18 -1.33
CA ARG A 138 -15.56 -10.04 -0.03
C ARG A 138 -16.52 -9.52 1.04
N ILE A 139 -16.57 -10.20 2.18
CA ILE A 139 -17.39 -9.86 3.33
C ILE A 139 -16.44 -9.51 4.49
N TYR A 140 -16.58 -8.33 5.06
CA TYR A 140 -15.69 -7.86 6.13
C TYR A 140 -16.38 -6.92 7.11
N SER A 141 -15.77 -6.75 8.28
CA SER A 141 -16.04 -5.67 9.24
C SER A 141 -14.83 -4.75 9.35
N GLU A 142 -15.04 -3.49 9.73
CA GLU A 142 -13.94 -2.54 9.96
C GLU A 142 -13.30 -2.73 11.34
N PRO A 143 -11.96 -2.55 11.47
CA PRO A 143 -11.22 -2.74 12.72
C PRO A 143 -11.40 -1.55 13.69
N GLY A 144 -12.61 -1.40 14.23
CA GLY A 144 -12.84 -0.68 15.48
C GLY A 144 -12.44 -1.57 16.67
N GLY A 145 -11.94 -0.95 17.74
CA GLY A 145 -11.16 -1.65 18.76
C GLY A 145 -11.94 -2.69 19.60
N SER A 146 -11.38 -3.90 19.72
CA SER A 146 -11.66 -4.90 20.75
C SER A 146 -13.16 -5.23 20.99
N GLN A 147 -13.66 -6.24 20.26
CA GLN A 147 -15.03 -6.80 20.30
C GLN A 147 -16.10 -6.15 19.40
N ILE A 148 -15.77 -5.90 18.12
CA ILE A 148 -16.80 -5.64 17.08
C ILE A 148 -17.15 -6.95 16.35
N THR A 149 -18.15 -7.67 16.83
CA THR A 149 -18.67 -8.89 16.18
C THR A 149 -19.80 -8.55 15.19
N GLY A 150 -19.44 -7.83 14.13
CA GLY A 150 -20.32 -7.64 12.97
C GLY A 150 -20.57 -8.98 12.28
N GLY A 151 -21.84 -9.31 11.99
CA GLY A 151 -22.19 -10.62 11.44
C GLY A 151 -23.35 -10.60 10.46
N LEU A 152 -23.44 -11.66 9.66
CA LEU A 152 -24.35 -11.77 8.53
C LEU A 152 -25.02 -13.14 8.51
N ASN A 153 -26.34 -13.17 8.73
CA ASN A 153 -27.14 -14.38 8.64
C ASN A 153 -27.69 -14.52 7.21
N LEU A 154 -27.22 -15.51 6.46
CA LEU A 154 -27.68 -15.83 5.12
C LEU A 154 -28.75 -16.94 5.20
N ASN A 155 -29.99 -16.51 5.10
CA ASN A 155 -31.19 -17.37 5.10
C ASN A 155 -31.69 -17.67 3.68
N GLY A 156 -31.39 -16.81 2.71
CA GLY A 156 -31.48 -17.17 1.29
C GLY A 156 -30.36 -18.13 0.88
N ALA A 157 -30.59 -18.89 -0.19
CA ALA A 157 -29.55 -19.71 -0.80
C ALA A 157 -28.49 -18.84 -1.50
N VAL A 158 -27.25 -19.32 -1.51
CA VAL A 158 -26.14 -18.72 -2.26
C VAL A 158 -25.99 -19.43 -3.60
N THR A 159 -25.67 -18.70 -4.66
CA THR A 159 -25.47 -19.22 -6.01
C THR A 159 -24.22 -18.65 -6.68
N GLY A 160 -23.77 -19.27 -7.77
CA GLY A 160 -22.67 -18.78 -8.60
C GLY A 160 -21.40 -19.64 -8.51
N ALA A 161 -20.38 -19.24 -9.28
CA ALA A 161 -19.10 -19.95 -9.39
C ALA A 161 -17.91 -19.18 -8.77
N GLY A 162 -18.17 -17.99 -8.22
CA GLY A 162 -17.15 -17.09 -7.73
C GLY A 162 -16.60 -17.41 -6.34
N ALA A 163 -15.60 -16.64 -5.92
CA ALA A 163 -15.02 -16.73 -4.58
C ALA A 163 -15.82 -15.93 -3.55
N ILE A 164 -16.01 -16.49 -2.36
CA ILE A 164 -16.51 -15.78 -1.17
C ILE A 164 -15.35 -15.67 -0.18
N GLU A 165 -14.89 -14.45 0.09
CA GLU A 165 -13.77 -14.15 0.99
C GLU A 165 -14.27 -13.46 2.26
N ILE A 166 -14.12 -14.10 3.43
CA ILE A 166 -14.62 -13.61 4.72
C ILE A 166 -13.42 -13.23 5.60
N VAL A 167 -13.24 -11.93 5.85
CA VAL A 167 -12.06 -11.36 6.55
C VAL A 167 -12.46 -10.29 7.57
N GLY A 168 -11.51 -9.81 8.37
CA GLY A 168 -11.83 -8.96 9.54
C GLY A 168 -12.57 -9.77 10.61
N ALA A 169 -13.11 -9.11 11.64
CA ALA A 169 -13.91 -9.76 12.68
C ALA A 169 -15.35 -10.11 12.21
N ALA A 170 -15.50 -10.56 10.95
CA ALA A 170 -16.78 -10.81 10.31
C ALA A 170 -17.26 -12.26 10.54
N GLY A 171 -18.46 -12.42 11.11
CA GLY A 171 -19.09 -13.73 11.31
C GLY A 171 -20.26 -13.99 10.37
N VAL A 172 -20.08 -14.87 9.38
CA VAL A 172 -21.12 -15.23 8.39
C VAL A 172 -21.75 -16.57 8.75
N GLN A 173 -23.08 -16.63 8.80
CA GLN A 173 -23.87 -17.80 9.18
C GLN A 173 -24.80 -18.23 8.04
N PHE A 174 -24.47 -19.33 7.38
CA PHE A 174 -25.27 -19.92 6.31
C PHE A 174 -26.29 -20.89 6.92
N HIS A 175 -27.59 -20.65 6.69
CA HIS A 175 -28.69 -21.47 7.25
C HIS A 175 -29.37 -22.39 6.22
N THR A 176 -29.14 -22.13 4.93
CA THR A 176 -29.87 -22.73 3.81
C THR A 176 -28.93 -23.48 2.87
N ILE A 177 -29.39 -24.63 2.36
CA ILE A 177 -28.67 -25.43 1.35
C ILE A 177 -28.47 -24.57 0.09
N SER A 178 -27.23 -24.51 -0.39
CA SER A 178 -26.81 -23.70 -1.53
C SER A 178 -26.29 -24.63 -2.65
N PRO A 179 -27.19 -25.37 -3.35
CA PRO A 179 -26.82 -26.51 -4.19
C PRO A 179 -26.23 -26.12 -5.55
N SER A 180 -26.32 -24.84 -5.92
CA SER A 180 -25.77 -24.27 -7.16
C SER A 180 -24.68 -23.22 -6.89
N PHE A 181 -24.05 -23.27 -5.71
CA PHE A 181 -22.79 -22.59 -5.46
C PHE A 181 -21.63 -23.58 -5.71
N THR A 182 -20.88 -23.36 -6.79
CA THR A 182 -19.78 -24.24 -7.24
C THR A 182 -18.39 -23.65 -7.02
N GLY A 183 -18.33 -22.41 -6.54
CA GLY A 183 -17.11 -21.65 -6.35
C GLY A 183 -16.29 -22.08 -5.13
N THR A 184 -15.77 -21.10 -4.39
CA THR A 184 -14.90 -21.34 -3.24
C THR A 184 -15.25 -20.46 -2.05
N VAL A 185 -15.04 -20.97 -0.83
CA VAL A 185 -15.16 -20.18 0.41
C VAL A 185 -13.79 -20.05 1.04
N SER A 186 -13.37 -18.83 1.32
CA SER A 186 -12.12 -18.49 2.01
C SER A 186 -12.47 -17.71 3.28
N VAL A 187 -11.97 -18.15 4.43
CA VAL A 187 -12.19 -17.51 5.74
C VAL A 187 -10.87 -17.22 6.44
N GLY A 188 -10.82 -16.13 7.22
CA GLY A 188 -9.62 -15.68 7.93
C GLY A 188 -8.65 -14.91 7.03
N ARG A 189 -7.57 -14.43 7.67
CA ARG A 189 -6.28 -13.91 7.12
C ARG A 189 -5.66 -12.85 8.04
N LEU A 190 -6.45 -12.19 8.92
CA LEU A 190 -6.02 -11.06 9.76
C LEU A 190 -6.61 -11.02 11.17
N ASP A 191 -7.89 -11.39 11.29
CA ASP A 191 -8.68 -11.33 12.51
C ASP A 191 -9.55 -12.59 12.60
N ASP A 192 -10.31 -12.73 13.69
CA ASP A 192 -11.17 -13.88 14.03
C ASP A 192 -12.44 -13.99 13.14
N ALA A 193 -12.24 -14.00 11.82
CA ALA A 193 -13.29 -14.19 10.82
C ALA A 193 -13.92 -15.58 10.96
N SER A 194 -15.24 -15.70 10.77
CA SER A 194 -15.92 -16.99 10.91
C SER A 194 -16.95 -17.27 9.82
N ALA A 195 -16.97 -18.53 9.37
CA ALA A 195 -17.87 -19.07 8.37
C ALA A 195 -18.59 -20.29 8.95
N HIS A 196 -19.85 -20.13 9.33
CA HIS A 196 -20.62 -21.13 10.07
C HIS A 196 -21.74 -21.73 9.20
N LEU A 197 -21.69 -23.04 8.96
CA LEU A 197 -22.81 -23.82 8.45
C LEU A 197 -23.76 -24.18 9.61
N GLN A 198 -24.78 -23.37 9.81
CA GLN A 198 -25.78 -23.55 10.86
C GLN A 198 -26.95 -24.40 10.38
N GLN A 199 -27.44 -25.29 11.23
CA GLN A 199 -28.67 -26.06 11.00
C GLN A 199 -28.62 -26.84 9.66
N THR A 200 -29.40 -26.41 8.66
CA THR A 200 -29.49 -26.96 7.30
C THR A 200 -28.57 -26.30 6.28
N GLY A 201 -27.72 -25.34 6.68
CA GLY A 201 -26.75 -24.71 5.80
C GLY A 201 -25.73 -25.72 5.26
N ALA A 202 -25.61 -25.80 3.93
CA ALA A 202 -24.82 -26.80 3.22
C ALA A 202 -24.37 -26.29 1.83
N PHE A 203 -23.23 -26.78 1.36
CA PHE A 203 -22.63 -26.52 0.05
C PHE A 203 -22.29 -27.83 -0.69
N PRO A 204 -23.30 -28.59 -1.17
CA PRO A 204 -23.09 -29.92 -1.78
C PRO A 204 -22.47 -29.88 -3.19
N ALA A 205 -22.04 -28.71 -3.68
CA ALA A 205 -21.40 -28.53 -4.98
C ALA A 205 -20.09 -27.71 -4.94
N ILE A 206 -19.61 -27.33 -3.74
CA ILE A 206 -18.36 -26.57 -3.57
C ILE A 206 -17.15 -27.42 -3.94
N SER A 207 -16.11 -26.79 -4.48
CA SER A 207 -14.88 -27.48 -4.88
C SER A 207 -13.76 -27.34 -3.85
N ASN A 208 -13.59 -26.15 -3.27
CA ASN A 208 -12.47 -25.84 -2.37
C ASN A 208 -12.91 -24.94 -1.21
N ILE A 209 -12.42 -25.23 -0.01
CA ILE A 209 -12.59 -24.42 1.20
C ILE A 209 -11.20 -24.02 1.71
N PHE A 210 -10.95 -22.74 1.91
CA PHE A 210 -9.68 -22.20 2.42
C PHE A 210 -9.87 -21.65 3.83
N VAL A 211 -9.25 -22.29 4.82
CA VAL A 211 -9.33 -21.91 6.24
C VAL A 211 -7.99 -21.28 6.63
N ASN A 212 -7.88 -19.97 6.37
CA ASN A 212 -6.67 -19.19 6.60
C ASN A 212 -6.54 -18.79 8.06
N ARG A 213 -5.33 -18.37 8.42
CA ARG A 213 -4.94 -17.88 9.75
C ARG A 213 -5.98 -16.98 10.42
N LEU A 214 -6.26 -17.28 11.69
CA LEU A 214 -7.32 -16.73 12.55
C LEU A 214 -8.77 -16.99 12.09
N GLY A 215 -9.00 -17.49 10.86
CA GLY A 215 -10.32 -17.86 10.39
C GLY A 215 -10.83 -19.17 10.97
N GLU A 216 -12.13 -19.24 11.31
CA GLU A 216 -12.82 -20.50 11.62
C GLU A 216 -13.83 -20.89 10.54
N PHE A 217 -13.72 -22.12 10.01
CA PHE A 217 -14.82 -22.78 9.28
C PHE A 217 -15.49 -23.80 10.21
N ARG A 218 -16.78 -23.61 10.50
CA ARG A 218 -17.53 -24.42 11.47
C ARG A 218 -18.75 -25.09 10.85
N ILE A 219 -18.90 -26.37 11.11
CA ILE A 219 -20.06 -27.19 10.75
C ILE A 219 -20.83 -27.49 12.05
N SER A 220 -22.00 -26.89 12.21
CA SER A 220 -22.77 -26.89 13.47
C SER A 220 -24.05 -27.73 13.36
N ASN A 221 -24.15 -28.80 14.13
CA ASN A 221 -25.29 -29.75 14.19
C ASN A 221 -26.04 -29.70 15.54
N SER A 222 -26.03 -28.54 16.21
CA SER A 222 -26.55 -28.33 17.57
C SER A 222 -28.09 -28.34 17.72
N THR A 223 -28.82 -28.93 16.78
CA THR A 223 -30.29 -29.09 16.81
C THR A 223 -30.66 -30.48 17.35
N THR A 224 -31.93 -30.88 17.30
CA THR A 224 -32.37 -32.24 17.67
C THR A 224 -32.30 -33.24 16.51
N THR A 225 -32.05 -32.79 15.28
CA THR A 225 -32.00 -33.61 14.06
C THR A 225 -30.62 -33.49 13.40
N PRO A 226 -29.86 -34.58 13.21
CA PRO A 226 -28.56 -34.51 12.56
C PRO A 226 -28.70 -34.15 11.08
N SER A 227 -27.85 -33.25 10.60
CA SER A 227 -27.54 -33.08 9.17
C SER A 227 -26.10 -33.54 8.94
N ASN A 228 -25.96 -34.72 8.37
CA ASN A 228 -24.70 -35.23 7.82
C ASN A 228 -24.63 -34.81 6.34
N ASP A 229 -23.46 -34.97 5.70
CA ASP A 229 -23.30 -34.75 4.24
C ASP A 229 -23.78 -33.35 3.81
N ARG A 230 -22.97 -32.34 4.16
CA ARG A 230 -23.24 -30.92 3.94
C ARG A 230 -22.20 -30.21 3.10
N ILE A 231 -20.99 -30.74 3.00
CA ILE A 231 -19.99 -30.37 2.00
C ILE A 231 -19.98 -31.44 0.91
N ASN A 232 -19.71 -31.05 -0.33
CA ASN A 232 -19.44 -31.97 -1.44
C ASN A 232 -18.35 -33.00 -1.05
N ASP A 233 -18.62 -34.29 -1.21
CA ASP A 233 -17.64 -35.38 -1.01
C ASP A 233 -16.33 -35.13 -1.78
N ALA A 234 -16.39 -34.50 -2.96
CA ALA A 234 -15.23 -34.17 -3.80
C ALA A 234 -14.58 -32.80 -3.47
N ALA A 235 -14.82 -32.24 -2.28
CA ALA A 235 -14.20 -30.99 -1.85
C ALA A 235 -12.81 -31.20 -1.23
N THR A 236 -11.89 -30.28 -1.51
CA THR A 236 -10.63 -30.14 -0.76
C THR A 236 -10.74 -29.03 0.28
N VAL A 237 -10.34 -29.33 1.53
CA VAL A 237 -10.21 -28.33 2.60
C VAL A 237 -8.74 -28.00 2.79
N HIS A 238 -8.36 -26.79 2.41
CA HIS A 238 -7.02 -26.25 2.55
C HIS A 238 -6.93 -25.47 3.86
N VAL A 239 -6.19 -25.98 4.84
CA VAL A 239 -5.98 -25.33 6.13
C VAL A 239 -4.62 -24.63 6.16
N ARG A 240 -4.64 -23.33 6.47
CA ARG A 240 -3.53 -22.37 6.35
C ARG A 240 -3.36 -21.55 7.62
N GLY A 241 -3.28 -22.23 8.77
CA GLY A 241 -3.20 -21.62 10.10
C GLY A 241 -4.56 -21.29 10.75
N GLY A 242 -5.67 -21.67 10.11
CA GLY A 242 -7.02 -21.45 10.63
C GLY A 242 -7.59 -22.62 11.45
N ARG A 243 -8.86 -22.54 11.83
CA ARG A 243 -9.59 -23.53 12.64
C ARG A 243 -10.70 -24.22 11.85
N LEU A 244 -10.68 -25.55 11.78
CA LEU A 244 -11.77 -26.39 11.27
C LEU A 244 -12.51 -27.05 12.45
N SER A 245 -13.84 -27.02 12.42
CA SER A 245 -14.65 -27.24 13.65
C SER A 245 -15.97 -27.95 13.37
N LEU A 246 -16.15 -29.17 13.92
CA LEU A 246 -17.39 -29.94 13.81
C LEU A 246 -18.09 -30.10 15.17
N ILE A 247 -19.21 -29.40 15.36
CA ILE A 247 -20.08 -29.58 16.52
C ILE A 247 -21.16 -30.59 16.16
N GLY A 248 -21.04 -31.82 16.67
CA GLY A 248 -21.97 -32.92 16.45
C GLY A 248 -23.28 -32.80 17.23
N ASN A 249 -24.25 -33.61 16.83
CA ASN A 249 -25.59 -33.64 17.41
C ASN A 249 -25.62 -34.24 18.84
N THR A 250 -26.48 -33.72 19.72
CA THR A 250 -26.62 -34.23 21.09
C THR A 250 -27.07 -35.71 21.15
N ASN A 251 -27.91 -36.14 20.21
CA ASN A 251 -28.63 -37.43 20.27
C ASN A 251 -28.25 -38.43 19.17
N ALA A 252 -27.49 -37.99 18.16
CA ALA A 252 -27.22 -38.76 16.94
C ALA A 252 -25.73 -38.71 16.56
N LEU A 253 -25.28 -39.70 15.80
CA LEU A 253 -23.94 -39.69 15.20
C LEU A 253 -23.91 -38.65 14.08
N THR A 254 -22.98 -37.69 14.17
CA THR A 254 -22.72 -36.72 13.10
C THR A 254 -21.51 -37.15 12.29
N THR A 255 -21.64 -37.20 10.96
CA THR A 255 -20.56 -37.54 10.03
C THR A 255 -20.48 -36.52 8.90
N GLU A 256 -19.29 -36.03 8.60
CA GLU A 256 -18.99 -35.17 7.45
C GLU A 256 -17.87 -35.81 6.62
N TYR A 257 -18.03 -35.91 5.30
CA TYR A 257 -17.09 -36.57 4.38
C TYR A 257 -16.59 -35.57 3.33
N MET A 258 -15.28 -35.57 3.05
CA MET A 258 -14.62 -34.74 2.04
C MET A 258 -13.40 -35.48 1.45
N GLU A 259 -12.95 -35.16 0.24
CA GLU A 259 -11.90 -35.93 -0.45
C GLU A 259 -10.52 -35.73 0.19
N THR A 260 -10.13 -34.48 0.46
CA THR A 260 -8.78 -34.14 0.92
C THR A 260 -8.78 -33.08 2.01
N LEU A 261 -8.09 -33.37 3.11
CA LEU A 261 -7.59 -32.38 4.04
C LEU A 261 -6.15 -32.01 3.66
N SER A 262 -5.93 -30.78 3.20
CA SER A 262 -4.61 -30.27 2.81
C SER A 262 -4.08 -29.32 3.89
N VAL A 263 -3.03 -29.73 4.60
CA VAL A 263 -2.36 -28.94 5.64
C VAL A 263 -1.20 -28.18 5.01
N GLU A 264 -1.45 -26.94 4.60
CA GLU A 264 -0.57 -26.25 3.63
C GLU A 264 0.49 -25.38 4.28
N ARG A 265 0.10 -24.58 5.28
CA ARG A 265 0.99 -23.71 6.06
C ARG A 265 0.37 -23.35 7.41
N GLY A 266 1.17 -22.76 8.29
CA GLY A 266 0.72 -22.27 9.60
C GLY A 266 0.32 -23.42 10.55
N GLN A 267 -0.10 -23.08 11.78
CA GLN A 267 -0.62 -24.06 12.73
C GLN A 267 -2.13 -24.15 12.61
N SER A 268 -2.58 -25.06 11.75
CA SER A 268 -3.99 -25.32 11.51
C SER A 268 -4.58 -26.17 12.63
N THR A 269 -5.68 -25.71 13.23
CA THR A 269 -6.33 -26.43 14.34
C THR A 269 -7.56 -27.17 13.84
N ILE A 270 -7.65 -28.47 14.12
CA ILE A 270 -8.89 -29.25 13.94
C ILE A 270 -9.47 -29.56 15.31
N SER A 271 -10.77 -29.30 15.43
CA SER A 271 -11.54 -29.51 16.65
C SER A 271 -12.89 -30.12 16.34
N GLY A 272 -13.47 -30.78 17.33
CA GLY A 272 -14.87 -31.18 17.32
C GLY A 272 -15.40 -31.35 18.73
N GLY A 273 -16.65 -31.78 18.82
CA GLY A 273 -17.27 -32.14 20.08
C GLY A 273 -18.77 -32.34 19.92
N VAL A 274 -19.46 -32.64 21.03
CA VAL A 274 -20.91 -32.84 21.05
C VAL A 274 -21.63 -31.58 21.53
N ALA A 275 -22.80 -31.27 20.94
CA ALA A 275 -23.67 -30.22 21.45
C ALA A 275 -24.20 -30.58 22.85
N THR A 276 -23.60 -29.98 23.89
CA THR A 276 -23.99 -29.96 25.32
C THR A 276 -24.61 -31.24 25.87
N ASN A 277 -23.81 -32.03 26.61
CA ASN A 277 -24.23 -33.30 27.25
C ASN A 277 -24.70 -34.40 26.26
N GLY A 278 -24.22 -34.37 25.02
CA GLY A 278 -24.48 -35.41 24.04
C GLY A 278 -23.85 -36.76 24.40
N THR A 279 -24.39 -37.85 23.84
CA THR A 279 -23.94 -39.23 24.11
C THR A 279 -23.38 -39.95 22.89
N ARG A 280 -23.22 -39.25 21.75
CA ARG A 280 -22.70 -39.79 20.49
C ARG A 280 -21.72 -38.81 19.86
N ARG A 281 -20.59 -39.35 19.41
CA ARG A 281 -19.46 -38.58 18.83
C ARG A 281 -19.81 -37.85 17.54
N ALA A 282 -18.99 -36.87 17.20
CA ALA A 282 -18.87 -36.31 15.85
C ALA A 282 -17.72 -36.98 15.06
N GLU A 283 -17.80 -37.03 13.74
CA GLU A 283 -16.76 -37.60 12.87
C GLU A 283 -16.48 -36.69 11.67
N TYR A 284 -15.26 -36.16 11.58
CA TYR A 284 -14.71 -35.72 10.30
C TYR A 284 -14.07 -36.92 9.61
N ILE A 285 -14.43 -37.15 8.35
CA ILE A 285 -13.89 -38.21 7.51
C ILE A 285 -13.29 -37.57 6.26
N PHE A 286 -12.04 -37.89 5.97
CA PHE A 286 -11.39 -37.53 4.72
C PHE A 286 -10.90 -38.79 4.00
N ASP A 287 -10.87 -38.81 2.67
CA ASP A 287 -10.15 -39.88 1.97
C ASP A 287 -8.64 -39.74 2.11
N HIS A 288 -8.13 -38.51 1.96
CA HIS A 288 -6.71 -38.21 1.99
C HIS A 288 -6.35 -37.13 3.00
N LEU A 289 -5.18 -37.31 3.63
CA LEU A 289 -4.49 -36.30 4.41
C LEU A 289 -3.22 -35.90 3.65
N GLN A 290 -3.18 -34.67 3.18
CA GLN A 290 -2.04 -34.07 2.49
C GLN A 290 -1.38 -33.02 3.39
N HIS A 291 -0.07 -32.85 3.20
CA HIS A 291 0.77 -31.91 3.94
C HIS A 291 1.80 -31.31 2.97
N SER A 292 2.01 -29.99 3.07
CA SER A 292 3.15 -29.33 2.41
C SER A 292 4.07 -28.68 3.44
N ALA A 293 5.29 -28.39 3.02
CA ALA A 293 6.35 -27.86 3.89
C ALA A 293 5.88 -26.66 4.72
N ALA A 294 6.22 -26.67 6.01
CA ALA A 294 5.76 -25.74 7.05
C ALA A 294 4.24 -25.65 7.29
N GLY A 295 3.45 -26.65 6.87
CA GLY A 295 2.15 -26.93 7.47
C GLY A 295 2.31 -27.62 8.83
N VAL A 296 1.50 -27.24 9.83
CA VAL A 296 1.37 -27.95 11.11
C VAL A 296 -0.11 -28.22 11.39
N LEU A 297 -0.42 -29.45 11.81
CA LEU A 297 -1.76 -29.89 12.19
C LEU A 297 -1.84 -30.07 13.71
N MET A 298 -2.62 -29.24 14.38
CA MET A 298 -2.97 -29.34 15.79
C MET A 298 -4.36 -29.96 15.96
N MET A 299 -4.49 -31.00 16.77
CA MET A 299 -5.81 -31.52 17.21
C MET A 299 -6.14 -31.06 18.63
N GLU A 300 -7.29 -30.41 18.82
CA GLU A 300 -7.74 -29.96 20.14
C GLU A 300 -8.42 -31.11 20.91
N THR A 301 -7.65 -31.82 21.75
CA THR A 301 -8.04 -33.09 22.39
C THR A 301 -8.99 -32.96 23.58
N VAL A 302 -10.17 -32.39 23.34
CA VAL A 302 -11.34 -32.50 24.24
C VAL A 302 -12.02 -33.86 24.02
N ASN A 303 -11.50 -34.90 24.67
CA ASN A 303 -12.07 -36.26 24.80
C ASN A 303 -12.37 -37.00 23.47
N ILE A 304 -11.60 -38.05 23.17
CA ILE A 304 -11.75 -38.92 21.98
C ILE A 304 -13.09 -39.67 21.86
N ASN A 305 -13.94 -39.62 22.90
CA ASN A 305 -15.30 -40.17 22.83
C ASN A 305 -16.32 -39.16 22.27
N ASP A 306 -15.96 -37.88 22.20
CA ASP A 306 -16.87 -36.79 21.80
C ASP A 306 -16.68 -36.42 20.31
N TRP A 307 -15.49 -36.63 19.75
CA TRP A 307 -15.25 -36.53 18.31
C TRP A 307 -14.03 -37.35 17.81
N ARG A 308 -13.95 -37.60 16.50
CA ARG A 308 -12.75 -38.15 15.82
C ARG A 308 -12.47 -37.51 14.45
N LEU A 309 -11.20 -37.57 14.05
CA LEU A 309 -10.72 -37.31 12.68
C LEU A 309 -10.28 -38.63 12.04
N VAL A 310 -10.91 -39.01 10.93
CA VAL A 310 -10.65 -40.25 10.19
C VAL A 310 -10.06 -39.93 8.82
N VAL A 311 -9.10 -40.74 8.39
CA VAL A 311 -8.52 -40.72 7.05
C VAL A 311 -8.65 -42.12 6.45
N ASN A 312 -9.45 -42.29 5.40
CA ASN A 312 -9.74 -43.63 4.84
C ASN A 312 -8.47 -44.25 4.26
N ASN A 313 -7.69 -43.50 3.48
CA ASN A 313 -6.34 -43.87 3.08
C ASN A 313 -5.36 -43.46 4.19
N ALA A 314 -5.27 -44.32 5.21
CA ALA A 314 -4.52 -44.09 6.45
C ALA A 314 -3.09 -43.54 6.20
N PRO A 315 -2.65 -42.48 6.92
CA PRO A 315 -1.35 -41.86 6.70
C PRO A 315 -0.19 -42.82 7.01
N THR A 316 0.90 -42.69 6.25
CA THR A 316 2.11 -43.49 6.45
C THR A 316 2.80 -43.10 7.76
N LEU A 317 2.90 -44.03 8.71
CA LEU A 317 3.47 -43.75 10.03
C LEU A 317 4.98 -44.01 10.08
N THR A 318 5.75 -43.02 10.55
CA THR A 318 7.17 -43.22 10.90
C THR A 318 7.24 -43.51 12.40
N ASN A 319 7.66 -44.74 12.75
CA ASN A 319 7.58 -45.33 14.10
C ASN A 319 6.36 -44.87 14.93
N SER A 320 5.16 -45.21 14.47
CA SER A 320 3.89 -44.84 15.13
C SER A 320 3.65 -43.34 15.32
N THR A 321 4.19 -42.48 14.44
CA THR A 321 3.84 -41.05 14.36
C THR A 321 3.44 -40.69 12.93
N ILE A 322 2.47 -39.80 12.78
CA ILE A 322 2.06 -39.27 11.45
C ILE A 322 3.19 -38.40 10.86
N GLY A 323 3.87 -37.63 11.71
CA GLY A 323 5.05 -36.82 11.36
C GLY A 323 5.36 -35.78 12.43
N GLY A 324 6.49 -35.08 12.32
CA GLY A 324 6.84 -33.98 13.24
C GLY A 324 5.89 -32.77 13.18
N TRP A 325 5.07 -32.70 12.13
CA TRP A 325 4.06 -31.66 11.87
C TRP A 325 2.67 -31.95 12.45
N ALA A 326 2.41 -33.18 12.92
CA ALA A 326 1.09 -33.61 13.38
C ALA A 326 1.09 -33.79 14.91
N ILE A 327 0.36 -32.93 15.62
CA ILE A 327 0.51 -32.72 17.07
C ILE A 327 -0.83 -32.58 17.83
N GLU A 328 -0.80 -32.97 19.11
CA GLU A 328 -1.74 -32.51 20.14
C GLU A 328 -1.06 -31.42 21.00
N PRO A 329 -1.73 -30.84 22.03
CA PRO A 329 -1.12 -29.92 22.99
C PRO A 329 0.07 -30.52 23.78
N GLY A 330 1.24 -30.53 23.16
CA GLY A 330 2.53 -30.91 23.75
C GLY A 330 3.09 -32.30 23.40
N ASP A 331 2.46 -33.05 22.50
CA ASP A 331 3.01 -34.31 21.99
C ASP A 331 2.55 -34.59 20.55
N PHE A 332 3.04 -35.67 19.94
CA PHE A 332 2.76 -36.02 18.54
C PHE A 332 1.49 -36.85 18.37
N LEU A 333 0.92 -36.82 17.16
CA LEU A 333 -0.21 -37.67 16.77
C LEU A 333 0.27 -38.99 16.15
N THR A 334 -0.48 -40.05 16.44
CA THR A 334 -0.48 -41.33 15.73
C THR A 334 -1.83 -41.53 15.03
N TYR A 335 -1.93 -42.57 14.20
CA TYR A 335 -3.18 -42.97 13.56
C TYR A 335 -3.55 -44.41 13.92
N ASP A 336 -4.80 -44.65 14.28
CA ASP A 336 -5.40 -45.98 14.44
C ASP A 336 -6.65 -46.08 13.55
N PRO A 337 -6.82 -47.14 12.72
CA PRO A 337 -7.95 -47.23 11.80
C PRO A 337 -9.35 -47.30 12.45
N ALA A 338 -9.48 -47.61 13.75
CA ALA A 338 -10.75 -47.64 14.46
C ALA A 338 -11.04 -46.34 15.23
N ALA A 339 -10.03 -45.75 15.87
CA ALA A 339 -10.16 -44.50 16.61
C ALA A 339 -10.03 -43.24 15.74
N GLY A 340 -9.25 -43.30 14.66
CA GLY A 340 -8.82 -42.16 13.85
C GLY A 340 -7.44 -41.66 14.26
N ALA A 341 -7.16 -40.37 14.00
CA ALA A 341 -5.99 -39.69 14.54
C ALA A 341 -6.14 -39.47 16.06
N VAL A 342 -5.11 -39.87 16.83
CA VAL A 342 -5.12 -39.84 18.30
C VAL A 342 -3.73 -39.50 18.86
N PRO A 343 -3.61 -39.05 20.12
CA PRO A 343 -2.31 -38.80 20.76
C PRO A 343 -1.40 -40.03 20.79
N LEU A 344 -0.11 -39.83 20.57
CA LEU A 344 0.91 -40.86 20.77
C LEU A 344 0.95 -41.29 22.25
N SER A 345 0.87 -42.61 22.49
CA SER A 345 0.94 -43.16 23.85
C SER A 345 2.23 -42.76 24.56
N LYS A 346 2.09 -42.19 25.76
CA LYS A 346 3.19 -41.83 26.66
C LYS A 346 3.73 -43.04 27.45
N ILE A 347 3.02 -44.18 27.42
CA ILE A 347 3.40 -45.41 28.13
C ILE A 347 4.46 -46.16 27.31
N GLY A 348 5.58 -46.52 27.96
CA GLY A 348 6.66 -47.31 27.35
C GLY A 348 7.66 -46.51 26.49
N ARG A 349 7.52 -45.19 26.41
CA ARG A 349 8.50 -44.31 25.76
C ARG A 349 9.73 -44.11 26.67
N PRO A 350 10.97 -44.13 26.12
CA PRO A 350 12.19 -43.84 26.89
C PRO A 350 12.18 -42.41 27.45
N SER A 351 12.75 -42.22 28.64
CA SER A 351 12.90 -40.91 29.31
C SER A 351 14.23 -40.20 29.02
N SER A 352 15.12 -40.84 28.27
CA SER A 352 16.46 -40.38 27.85
C SER A 352 16.64 -40.66 26.35
N ILE A 353 17.50 -39.88 25.69
CA ILE A 353 17.92 -40.11 24.30
C ILE A 353 18.89 -41.29 24.21
N ASP A 354 19.83 -41.40 25.15
CA ASP A 354 20.84 -42.48 25.16
C ASP A 354 20.26 -43.86 25.51
N ASP A 355 19.19 -43.93 26.30
CA ASP A 355 18.42 -45.16 26.55
C ASP A 355 17.47 -45.53 25.40
N SER A 356 17.28 -44.66 24.42
CA SER A 356 16.33 -44.86 23.32
C SER A 356 16.84 -45.87 22.29
N PRO A 357 15.99 -46.81 21.80
CA PRO A 357 16.34 -47.61 20.63
C PRO A 357 16.44 -46.71 19.39
N ALA A 358 17.12 -47.20 18.35
CA ALA A 358 17.13 -46.52 17.06
C ALA A 358 15.69 -46.28 16.57
N SER A 359 15.42 -45.05 16.14
CA SER A 359 14.09 -44.49 15.83
C SER A 359 13.03 -44.52 16.96
N GLY A 360 13.41 -44.69 18.23
CA GLY A 360 12.48 -44.60 19.37
C GLY A 360 11.83 -43.21 19.54
N ASN A 361 10.64 -43.14 20.15
CA ASN A 361 9.96 -41.87 20.48
C ASN A 361 10.24 -41.50 21.94
N VAL A 362 11.11 -40.54 22.20
CA VAL A 362 11.50 -40.14 23.57
C VAL A 362 10.40 -39.29 24.22
N TYR A 363 10.11 -39.53 25.50
CA TYR A 363 9.19 -38.74 26.31
C TYR A 363 9.79 -38.46 27.70
N CYS A 364 10.33 -37.27 27.89
CA CYS A 364 10.98 -36.87 29.12
C CYS A 364 10.00 -36.21 30.10
N THR A 365 9.96 -36.74 31.33
CA THR A 365 9.05 -36.32 32.41
C THR A 365 9.76 -35.77 33.64
N VAL A 366 11.10 -35.72 33.63
CA VAL A 366 11.94 -35.26 34.76
C VAL A 366 13.01 -34.29 34.25
N PRO A 367 13.38 -33.24 35.01
CA PRO A 367 14.44 -32.30 34.61
C PRO A 367 15.75 -33.02 34.27
N LEU A 368 16.11 -33.07 32.99
CA LEU A 368 17.32 -33.73 32.52
C LEU A 368 18.56 -32.82 32.65
N VAL A 369 19.64 -33.44 33.08
CA VAL A 369 21.00 -33.08 32.66
C VAL A 369 21.52 -34.31 31.94
N GLU A 370 21.32 -34.37 30.62
CA GLU A 370 21.77 -35.48 29.77
C GLU A 370 23.08 -35.12 29.07
N LEU A 371 24.00 -36.07 29.01
CA LEU A 371 25.28 -35.96 28.30
C LEU A 371 25.36 -37.13 27.31
N LEU A 372 25.31 -36.85 26.02
CA LEU A 372 25.22 -37.90 25.00
C LEU A 372 26.53 -38.68 24.86
N THR A 373 26.45 -40.01 24.74
CA THR A 373 27.62 -40.91 24.70
C THR A 373 28.02 -41.37 23.30
N ALA A 374 27.18 -41.12 22.29
CA ALA A 374 27.42 -41.43 20.88
C ALA A 374 26.52 -40.59 19.96
N ASP A 375 26.73 -40.68 18.64
CA ASP A 375 25.73 -40.22 17.66
C ASP A 375 24.44 -41.05 17.80
N ARG A 376 23.27 -40.39 17.86
CA ARG A 376 21.96 -41.01 18.09
C ARG A 376 20.95 -40.67 17.00
N THR A 377 20.11 -41.65 16.68
CA THR A 377 18.97 -41.51 15.77
C THR A 377 17.71 -41.99 16.47
N ILE A 378 16.84 -41.05 16.82
CA ILE A 378 15.52 -41.28 17.43
C ILE A 378 14.44 -40.76 16.45
N ASN A 379 13.16 -41.06 16.67
CA ASN A 379 12.10 -40.57 15.78
C ASN A 379 11.56 -39.21 16.21
N THR A 380 11.12 -39.12 17.45
CA THR A 380 10.67 -37.87 18.08
C THR A 380 11.31 -37.67 19.44
N PHE A 381 11.38 -36.41 19.87
CA PHE A 381 11.69 -36.03 21.25
C PHE A 381 10.58 -35.12 21.80
N SER A 382 10.15 -35.33 23.05
CA SER A 382 9.29 -34.38 23.77
C SER A 382 9.70 -34.25 25.23
N THR A 383 9.72 -33.01 25.73
CA THR A 383 9.84 -32.67 27.15
C THR A 383 8.98 -31.45 27.49
N PHE A 384 8.43 -31.45 28.70
CA PHE A 384 7.83 -30.27 29.33
C PHE A 384 8.67 -29.71 30.47
N THR A 385 9.73 -30.42 30.86
CA THR A 385 10.60 -30.03 31.98
C THR A 385 11.76 -29.17 31.49
N GLY A 386 12.26 -28.29 32.37
CA GLY A 386 13.49 -27.54 32.12
C GLY A 386 14.70 -28.45 32.34
N GLY A 387 15.77 -28.21 31.59
CA GLY A 387 16.96 -29.06 31.63
C GLY A 387 18.03 -28.61 30.64
N ALA A 388 19.12 -29.37 30.61
CA ALA A 388 20.20 -29.22 29.64
C ALA A 388 20.52 -30.57 29.00
N ILE A 389 20.58 -30.60 27.68
CA ILE A 389 21.00 -31.76 26.89
C ILE A 389 22.29 -31.35 26.20
N ASP A 390 23.41 -31.82 26.74
CA ASP A 390 24.73 -31.66 26.18
C ASP A 390 24.98 -32.79 25.18
N LEU A 391 25.06 -32.45 23.90
CA LEU A 391 25.28 -33.43 22.83
C LEU A 391 26.75 -33.91 22.76
N ASN A 392 27.67 -33.38 23.58
CA ASN A 392 29.03 -33.89 23.78
C ASN A 392 29.88 -34.04 22.49
N GLY A 393 29.60 -33.21 21.48
CA GLY A 393 30.20 -33.24 20.14
C GLY A 393 29.49 -34.17 19.13
N HIS A 394 28.47 -34.91 19.56
CA HIS A 394 27.75 -35.88 18.75
C HIS A 394 26.58 -35.29 17.95
N ARG A 395 26.08 -36.08 17.00
CA ARG A 395 24.87 -35.80 16.22
C ARG A 395 23.63 -36.45 16.85
N LEU A 396 22.57 -35.67 16.96
CA LEU A 396 21.20 -36.14 17.12
C LEU A 396 20.45 -36.06 15.78
N THR A 397 19.83 -37.17 15.37
CA THR A 397 18.97 -37.25 14.18
C THR A 397 17.54 -37.57 14.60
N LEU A 398 16.57 -36.78 14.14
CA LEU A 398 15.14 -36.95 14.42
C LEU A 398 14.40 -37.47 13.18
N THR A 399 14.01 -38.75 13.12
CA THR A 399 13.55 -39.37 11.87
C THR A 399 12.20 -38.89 11.35
N SER A 400 11.31 -38.34 12.19
CA SER A 400 10.09 -37.66 11.74
C SER A 400 10.25 -36.13 11.64
N GLY A 401 11.43 -35.61 11.97
CA GLY A 401 11.69 -34.18 12.16
C GLY A 401 11.05 -33.57 13.41
N GLY A 402 10.32 -34.33 14.24
CA GLY A 402 9.53 -33.77 15.34
C GLY A 402 10.26 -33.59 16.66
N MET A 403 10.30 -32.36 17.20
CA MET A 403 10.75 -32.08 18.56
C MET A 403 9.82 -31.14 19.34
N PHE A 404 9.53 -31.47 20.60
CA PHE A 404 8.99 -30.55 21.62
C PHE A 404 10.10 -30.21 22.62
N ALA A 405 10.52 -28.94 22.66
CA ALA A 405 11.72 -28.51 23.39
C ALA A 405 11.47 -27.99 24.83
N GLY A 406 10.22 -27.63 25.18
CA GLY A 406 9.88 -27.13 26.52
C GLY A 406 10.71 -25.91 26.93
N THR A 407 11.35 -25.98 28.10
CA THR A 407 12.41 -25.03 28.53
C THR A 407 13.81 -25.66 28.53
N THR A 408 14.00 -26.73 27.77
CA THR A 408 15.30 -27.42 27.68
C THR A 408 16.25 -26.71 26.73
N ALA A 409 17.53 -26.66 27.11
CA ALA A 409 18.62 -26.17 26.27
C ALA A 409 19.41 -27.32 25.65
N PHE A 410 19.51 -27.35 24.31
CA PHE A 410 20.35 -28.27 23.56
C PHE A 410 21.67 -27.60 23.20
N ALA A 411 22.80 -28.18 23.60
CA ALA A 411 24.13 -27.58 23.45
C ALA A 411 25.16 -28.55 22.85
N ASN A 412 26.31 -28.01 22.45
CA ASN A 412 27.56 -28.76 22.24
C ASN A 412 27.45 -29.98 21.27
N GLY A 413 26.86 -29.81 20.08
CA GLY A 413 26.84 -30.87 19.07
C GLY A 413 26.06 -30.48 17.83
N THR A 414 25.42 -31.44 17.16
CA THR A 414 24.65 -31.19 15.93
C THR A 414 23.25 -31.83 15.98
N ILE A 415 22.23 -31.08 15.58
CA ILE A 415 20.85 -31.57 15.38
C ILE A 415 20.56 -31.64 13.88
N THR A 416 19.94 -32.73 13.44
CA THR A 416 19.57 -33.00 12.05
C THR A 416 18.20 -33.68 11.97
N SER A 417 17.50 -33.56 10.83
CA SER A 417 16.27 -34.31 10.57
C SER A 417 16.53 -35.52 9.66
N GLY A 418 15.75 -36.60 9.83
CA GLY A 418 15.73 -37.71 8.88
C GLY A 418 14.87 -37.46 7.65
N VAL A 419 14.07 -36.38 7.65
CA VAL A 419 13.27 -35.88 6.52
C VAL A 419 13.71 -34.46 6.16
N ASN A 420 13.10 -33.84 5.15
CA ASN A 420 13.49 -32.50 4.67
C ASN A 420 13.12 -31.34 5.60
N GLU A 421 12.61 -31.59 6.81
CA GLU A 421 12.13 -30.57 7.74
C GLU A 421 12.40 -30.92 9.21
N LEU A 422 12.65 -29.90 10.03
CA LEU A 422 12.85 -30.01 11.48
C LEU A 422 11.88 -29.08 12.21
N TYR A 423 10.95 -29.68 12.96
CA TYR A 423 9.84 -29.00 13.66
C TYR A 423 10.17 -28.77 15.14
N PHE A 424 10.17 -27.51 15.54
CA PHE A 424 10.30 -27.06 16.93
C PHE A 424 8.93 -26.66 17.48
N ASN A 425 8.21 -27.65 18.00
CA ASN A 425 6.90 -27.48 18.64
C ASN A 425 7.05 -27.19 20.15
N GLY A 426 5.99 -26.67 20.77
CA GLY A 426 6.03 -26.26 22.18
C GLY A 426 4.76 -25.55 22.62
N LEU A 427 4.72 -25.19 23.90
CA LEU A 427 3.72 -24.26 24.43
C LEU A 427 4.31 -22.84 24.39
N SER A 428 3.50 -21.85 24.02
CA SER A 428 3.94 -20.46 23.83
C SER A 428 4.48 -19.76 25.10
N SER A 429 4.28 -20.36 26.27
CA SER A 429 4.79 -19.90 27.57
C SER A 429 6.24 -20.31 27.88
N TYR A 430 6.85 -21.17 27.07
CA TYR A 430 8.18 -21.76 27.35
C TYR A 430 9.16 -21.49 26.22
N ILE A 431 10.32 -20.89 26.54
CA ILE A 431 11.39 -20.62 25.59
C ILE A 431 12.35 -21.83 25.56
N GLY A 432 12.32 -22.61 24.48
CA GLY A 432 13.33 -23.63 24.20
C GLY A 432 14.62 -22.98 23.67
N ARG A 433 15.79 -23.60 23.93
CA ARG A 433 17.09 -23.03 23.51
C ARG A 433 17.92 -24.02 22.70
N VAL A 434 18.53 -23.55 21.62
CA VAL A 434 19.45 -24.33 20.77
C VAL A 434 20.77 -23.57 20.60
N ASP A 435 21.78 -24.07 21.31
CA ASP A 435 23.19 -23.70 21.18
C ASP A 435 23.99 -24.74 20.38
N ALA A 436 23.40 -25.92 20.14
CA ALA A 436 23.88 -26.91 19.17
C ALA A 436 23.70 -26.44 17.71
N VAL A 437 24.53 -26.92 16.80
CA VAL A 437 24.43 -26.60 15.37
C VAL A 437 23.24 -27.35 14.75
N ILE A 438 22.32 -26.64 14.11
CA ILE A 438 21.33 -27.24 13.21
C ILE A 438 21.96 -27.36 11.82
N ALA A 439 21.94 -28.55 11.23
CA ALA A 439 22.56 -28.86 9.94
C ALA A 439 21.64 -29.71 9.06
N ASP A 440 21.95 -29.77 7.76
CA ASP A 440 21.25 -30.65 6.82
C ASP A 440 21.42 -32.13 7.21
N GLY A 441 20.31 -32.87 7.11
CA GLY A 441 20.24 -34.29 7.39
C GLY A 441 20.52 -35.21 6.18
N PRO A 442 20.40 -36.54 6.35
CA PRO A 442 20.55 -37.50 5.26
C PRO A 442 19.53 -37.33 4.11
N ALA A 443 18.41 -36.62 4.33
CA ALA A 443 17.45 -36.24 3.30
C ALA A 443 17.91 -35.04 2.43
N GLY A 444 19.06 -34.44 2.73
CA GLY A 444 19.57 -33.22 2.09
C GLY A 444 19.05 -31.96 2.78
N ALA A 445 18.75 -30.94 1.96
CA ALA A 445 18.30 -29.63 2.41
C ALA A 445 17.17 -29.76 3.45
N THR A 446 17.43 -29.24 4.65
CA THR A 446 16.54 -29.32 5.81
C THR A 446 15.95 -27.93 6.08
N GLY A 447 14.63 -27.80 5.91
CA GLY A 447 13.88 -26.64 6.38
C GLY A 447 13.70 -26.67 7.90
N VAL A 448 13.59 -25.50 8.52
CA VAL A 448 13.40 -25.39 9.98
C VAL A 448 12.07 -24.69 10.26
N VAL A 449 11.18 -25.37 10.98
CA VAL A 449 9.82 -24.90 11.27
C VAL A 449 9.69 -24.59 12.76
N ILE A 450 9.41 -23.33 13.10
CA ILE A 450 9.26 -22.83 14.46
C ILE A 450 7.78 -22.65 14.78
N ASN A 451 7.28 -23.46 15.70
CA ASN A 451 5.90 -23.45 16.19
C ASN A 451 5.88 -23.42 17.73
N SER A 452 6.73 -22.56 18.31
CA SER A 452 6.96 -22.39 19.75
C SER A 452 7.82 -21.13 19.99
N GLN A 453 8.07 -20.76 21.26
CA GLN A 453 9.12 -19.77 21.56
C GLN A 453 10.47 -20.48 21.55
N MET A 454 11.36 -20.09 20.64
CA MET A 454 12.70 -20.66 20.49
C MET A 454 13.78 -19.59 20.51
N GLN A 455 14.96 -19.91 21.06
CA GLN A 455 16.17 -19.11 20.90
C GLN A 455 17.28 -19.92 20.23
N PHE A 456 17.80 -19.41 19.12
CA PHE A 456 18.99 -19.95 18.45
C PHE A 456 20.21 -19.06 18.71
N ALA A 457 21.34 -19.66 19.08
CA ALA A 457 22.61 -18.96 19.34
C ALA A 457 23.85 -19.62 18.71
N ALA A 458 23.71 -20.81 18.11
CA ALA A 458 24.74 -21.44 17.30
C ALA A 458 25.03 -20.64 16.00
N THR A 459 26.00 -21.11 15.20
CA THR A 459 26.01 -20.80 13.76
C THR A 459 25.55 -22.05 13.03
N ASN A 460 24.44 -21.95 12.31
CA ASN A 460 23.74 -23.07 11.71
C ASN A 460 24.14 -23.25 10.24
N THR A 461 24.02 -24.50 9.75
CA THR A 461 24.51 -24.91 8.43
C THR A 461 23.50 -25.79 7.69
N TYR A 462 22.20 -25.60 7.95
CA TYR A 462 21.14 -26.15 7.11
C TYR A 462 20.93 -25.26 5.87
N SER A 463 20.44 -25.83 4.76
CA SER A 463 20.23 -25.12 3.50
C SER A 463 18.76 -24.95 3.09
N GLY A 464 17.82 -25.39 3.91
CA GLY A 464 16.38 -25.14 3.70
C GLY A 464 15.89 -23.80 4.26
N PRO A 465 14.63 -23.42 3.98
CA PRO A 465 14.02 -22.20 4.51
C PRO A 465 13.77 -22.29 6.01
N THR A 466 13.65 -21.15 6.69
CA THR A 466 13.21 -21.07 8.09
C THR A 466 11.79 -20.51 8.16
N THR A 467 10.79 -21.27 8.59
CA THR A 467 9.41 -20.79 8.72
C THR A 467 9.02 -20.60 10.17
N ILE A 468 8.51 -19.41 10.54
CA ILE A 468 8.08 -19.06 11.89
C ILE A 468 6.55 -18.90 11.88
N ILE A 469 5.86 -19.88 12.45
CA ILE A 469 4.41 -20.08 12.35
C ILE A 469 3.65 -19.44 13.52
N SER A 470 4.12 -19.70 14.72
CA SER A 470 3.48 -19.26 15.96
C SER A 470 4.56 -18.95 17.00
N ALA A 471 4.16 -18.21 18.04
CA ALA A 471 5.07 -17.77 19.09
C ALA A 471 6.27 -16.97 18.53
N GLY A 472 7.49 -17.51 18.45
CA GLY A 472 8.59 -16.77 17.83
C GLY A 472 10.00 -17.36 17.94
N LEU A 473 10.90 -16.82 17.12
CA LEU A 473 12.33 -17.14 17.08
C LEU A 473 13.16 -15.94 17.53
N ARG A 474 13.92 -16.09 18.62
CA ARG A 474 14.94 -15.14 19.07
C ARG A 474 16.31 -15.52 18.51
N VAL A 475 16.89 -14.63 17.71
CA VAL A 475 18.21 -14.81 17.07
C VAL A 475 19.27 -14.06 17.87
N ALA A 476 20.11 -14.80 18.59
CA ALA A 476 21.14 -14.24 19.48
C ALA A 476 22.53 -14.06 18.81
N LYS A 477 22.69 -14.51 17.56
CA LYS A 477 23.95 -14.46 16.81
C LYS A 477 23.66 -14.39 15.30
N ASP A 478 24.47 -13.66 14.55
CA ASP A 478 24.43 -13.73 13.08
C ASP A 478 24.86 -15.14 12.61
N GLY A 479 24.18 -15.66 11.59
CA GLY A 479 24.28 -17.06 11.19
C GLY A 479 23.55 -18.06 12.11
N ALA A 480 22.82 -17.65 13.16
CA ALA A 480 21.94 -18.56 13.91
C ALA A 480 20.64 -18.88 13.13
N VAL A 481 20.25 -18.01 12.21
CA VAL A 481 19.61 -18.40 10.95
C VAL A 481 20.70 -18.31 9.88
N PRO A 482 20.88 -19.29 8.96
CA PRO A 482 21.99 -19.29 8.01
C PRO A 482 22.03 -18.01 7.15
N ILE A 483 23.23 -17.47 6.96
CA ILE A 483 23.43 -16.20 6.26
C ILE A 483 22.93 -16.30 4.82
N ASN A 484 22.12 -15.32 4.41
CA ASN A 484 21.43 -15.27 3.11
C ASN A 484 20.37 -16.37 2.87
N SER A 485 19.88 -17.07 3.91
CA SER A 485 18.76 -18.02 3.74
C SER A 485 17.41 -17.32 3.51
N GLU A 486 16.41 -18.11 3.11
CA GLU A 486 15.01 -17.70 3.17
C GLU A 486 14.48 -17.78 4.61
N VAL A 487 13.65 -16.80 5.01
CA VAL A 487 12.85 -16.83 6.24
C VAL A 487 11.41 -16.41 5.93
N THR A 488 10.44 -17.26 6.26
CA THR A 488 9.01 -16.97 6.12
C THR A 488 8.37 -16.79 7.49
N LEU A 489 7.61 -15.73 7.70
CA LEU A 489 6.80 -15.51 8.89
C LEU A 489 5.33 -15.66 8.49
N ASP A 490 4.66 -16.71 8.98
CA ASP A 490 3.22 -16.96 8.81
C ASP A 490 2.49 -16.59 10.12
N GLY A 491 2.89 -15.44 10.68
CA GLY A 491 2.41 -14.88 11.94
C GLY A 491 3.04 -15.45 13.22
N GLY A 492 4.26 -15.98 13.11
CA GLY A 492 5.19 -15.98 14.22
C GLY A 492 5.90 -14.62 14.38
N ARG A 493 6.88 -14.54 15.29
CA ARG A 493 7.71 -13.35 15.50
C ARG A 493 9.20 -13.65 15.35
N LEU A 494 9.95 -12.77 14.69
CA LEU A 494 11.41 -12.80 14.60
C LEU A 494 12.02 -11.69 15.47
N THR A 495 12.70 -12.06 16.56
CA THR A 495 13.37 -11.11 17.44
C THR A 495 14.89 -11.13 17.23
N VAL A 496 15.42 -10.05 16.66
CA VAL A 496 16.87 -9.82 16.51
C VAL A 496 17.45 -9.37 17.86
N ALA A 497 18.38 -10.15 18.40
CA ALA A 497 18.93 -9.96 19.74
C ALA A 497 20.47 -10.04 19.74
N LEU A 498 21.09 -9.29 18.83
CA LEU A 498 22.53 -9.34 18.59
C LEU A 498 23.30 -8.40 19.54
N PRO A 499 24.47 -8.81 20.06
CA PRO A 499 25.41 -7.91 20.72
C PRO A 499 25.78 -6.72 19.82
N VAL A 500 25.93 -5.55 20.43
CA VAL A 500 25.93 -4.26 19.72
C VAL A 500 27.35 -3.84 19.29
N PRO A 501 27.55 -3.29 18.07
CA PRO A 501 26.62 -3.25 16.94
C PRO A 501 26.58 -4.60 16.21
N GLY A 502 25.38 -5.09 15.90
CA GLY A 502 25.18 -6.39 15.25
C GLY A 502 24.10 -6.32 14.18
N THR A 503 24.35 -6.96 13.04
CA THR A 503 23.40 -7.07 11.92
C THR A 503 23.14 -8.54 11.62
N LEU A 504 21.87 -8.92 11.46
CA LEU A 504 21.47 -10.22 10.95
C LEU A 504 21.35 -10.14 9.42
N HIS A 505 21.97 -11.07 8.69
CA HIS A 505 22.01 -11.05 7.23
C HIS A 505 21.13 -12.15 6.61
N LEU A 506 19.94 -11.80 6.12
CA LEU A 506 18.99 -12.72 5.49
C LEU A 506 18.91 -12.52 3.97
N GLY A 507 18.49 -13.57 3.26
CA GLY A 507 18.33 -13.55 1.80
C GLY A 507 16.96 -13.00 1.45
N LEU A 508 16.00 -13.91 1.31
CA LEU A 508 14.57 -13.59 1.16
C LEU A 508 13.91 -13.58 2.54
N VAL A 509 13.12 -12.55 2.85
CA VAL A 509 12.17 -12.57 3.97
C VAL A 509 10.75 -12.42 3.43
N ASN A 510 9.89 -13.38 3.74
CA ASN A 510 8.47 -13.35 3.39
C ASN A 510 7.65 -13.09 4.67
N LEU A 511 7.21 -11.84 4.88
CA LEU A 511 6.33 -11.50 6.00
C LEU A 511 4.87 -11.65 5.53
N ILE A 512 4.28 -12.83 5.74
CA ILE A 512 2.88 -13.11 5.44
C ILE A 512 1.98 -12.50 6.51
N ASP A 513 2.33 -12.75 7.78
CA ASP A 513 1.79 -12.10 8.97
C ASP A 513 2.89 -12.06 10.06
N GLY A 514 2.71 -11.26 11.11
CA GLY A 514 3.51 -11.30 12.33
C GLY A 514 4.44 -10.11 12.55
N ASP A 515 5.45 -10.31 13.40
CA ASP A 515 6.32 -9.24 13.88
C ASP A 515 7.80 -9.51 13.61
N ILE A 516 8.53 -8.47 13.19
CA ILE A 516 9.99 -8.45 13.14
C ILE A 516 10.50 -7.33 14.06
N ASP A 517 11.12 -7.69 15.17
CA ASP A 517 11.51 -6.76 16.23
C ASP A 517 12.93 -6.99 16.75
N SER A 518 13.41 -6.08 17.61
CA SER A 518 14.75 -6.14 18.17
C SER A 518 14.75 -5.77 19.64
N THR A 519 15.54 -6.49 20.44
CA THR A 519 15.56 -6.36 21.92
C THR A 519 16.82 -5.69 22.47
N LEU A 520 17.73 -5.23 21.60
CA LEU A 520 18.97 -4.57 21.96
C LEU A 520 19.21 -3.38 21.02
N ASP A 521 19.41 -2.18 21.57
CA ASP A 521 19.62 -0.94 20.81
C ASP A 521 20.81 -1.08 19.85
N GLY A 522 20.59 -0.82 18.56
CA GLY A 522 21.63 -0.97 17.54
C GLY A 522 21.81 -2.39 16.99
N SER A 523 20.95 -3.36 17.35
CA SER A 523 20.65 -4.49 16.48
C SER A 523 20.02 -3.99 15.16
N ALA A 524 20.41 -4.58 14.05
CA ALA A 524 19.88 -4.28 12.72
C ALA A 524 19.58 -5.56 11.93
N LEU A 525 18.77 -5.42 10.88
CA LEU A 525 18.43 -6.47 9.94
C LEU A 525 18.76 -6.02 8.52
N ASP A 526 19.62 -6.77 7.84
CA ASP A 526 19.83 -6.67 6.40
C ASP A 526 19.08 -7.82 5.69
N VAL A 527 18.47 -7.50 4.56
CA VAL A 527 17.65 -8.43 3.77
C VAL A 527 17.86 -8.13 2.30
N GLN A 528 18.25 -9.15 1.52
CA GLN A 528 18.46 -9.03 0.08
C GLN A 528 17.16 -8.85 -0.70
N ASP A 529 16.03 -9.40 -0.24
CA ASP A 529 14.68 -9.17 -0.77
C ASP A 529 13.62 -9.36 0.35
N LEU A 530 12.71 -8.40 0.54
CA LEU A 530 11.71 -8.39 1.61
C LEU A 530 10.30 -8.30 1.01
N THR A 531 9.56 -9.40 0.99
CA THR A 531 8.16 -9.43 0.58
C THR A 531 7.23 -9.28 1.78
N LEU A 532 6.12 -8.56 1.58
CA LEU A 532 5.23 -8.08 2.64
C LEU A 532 3.75 -8.30 2.26
N ASP A 533 3.03 -9.01 3.12
CA ASP A 533 1.56 -9.13 3.10
C ASP A 533 0.99 -8.37 4.31
N HIS A 534 1.24 -8.81 5.56
CA HIS A 534 0.76 -8.20 6.81
C HIS A 534 1.77 -8.22 7.95
N GLY A 535 1.60 -7.34 8.95
CA GLY A 535 2.42 -7.37 10.19
C GLY A 535 3.20 -6.09 10.52
N ASN A 536 4.19 -6.19 11.41
CA ASN A 536 4.98 -5.05 11.87
C ASN A 536 6.49 -5.30 11.79
N ILE A 537 7.25 -4.26 11.41
CA ILE A 537 8.72 -4.24 11.42
C ILE A 537 9.19 -3.06 12.26
N THR A 538 9.74 -3.35 13.44
CA THR A 538 10.25 -2.35 14.39
C THR A 538 11.78 -2.33 14.45
N THR A 539 12.44 -3.42 14.05
CA THR A 539 13.89 -3.49 13.86
C THR A 539 14.38 -2.43 12.88
N LYS A 540 15.57 -1.88 13.14
CA LYS A 540 16.29 -1.05 12.18
C LYS A 540 16.63 -1.87 10.93
N LEU A 541 16.00 -1.53 9.80
CA LEU A 541 16.41 -2.07 8.51
C LEU A 541 17.64 -1.32 7.97
N VAL A 542 18.55 -2.08 7.37
CA VAL A 542 19.73 -1.57 6.66
C VAL A 542 19.82 -2.18 5.25
N GLY A 543 20.86 -1.85 4.49
CA GLY A 543 21.16 -2.49 3.20
C GLY A 543 20.39 -1.92 2.00
N ASN A 544 20.47 -2.63 0.87
CA ASN A 544 20.00 -2.15 -0.43
C ASN A 544 19.00 -3.08 -1.15
N GLY A 545 18.60 -4.20 -0.54
CA GLY A 545 17.55 -5.07 -1.08
C GLY A 545 16.22 -4.33 -1.25
N PRO A 546 15.36 -4.69 -2.22
CA PRO A 546 14.06 -4.07 -2.36
C PRO A 546 13.12 -4.43 -1.20
N ILE A 547 11.98 -3.75 -1.15
CA ILE A 547 10.81 -4.09 -0.35
C ILE A 547 9.63 -4.21 -1.30
N HIS A 548 8.89 -5.31 -1.24
CA HIS A 548 7.74 -5.60 -2.08
C HIS A 548 6.48 -5.81 -1.24
N LYS A 549 5.62 -4.80 -1.14
CA LYS A 549 4.28 -4.92 -0.52
C LYS A 549 3.29 -5.44 -1.55
N LEU A 550 3.15 -6.76 -1.57
CA LEU A 550 2.35 -7.53 -2.52
C LEU A 550 0.92 -7.79 -2.02
N GLY A 551 0.74 -7.88 -0.70
CA GLY A 551 -0.54 -8.13 -0.04
C GLY A 551 -1.44 -6.91 0.12
N ASP A 552 -2.72 -7.13 0.40
CA ASP A 552 -3.78 -6.12 0.31
C ASP A 552 -4.18 -5.41 1.62
N GLY A 553 -3.78 -5.91 2.79
CA GLY A 553 -3.95 -5.19 4.07
C GLY A 553 -2.68 -4.45 4.48
N THR A 554 -2.42 -4.34 5.78
CA THR A 554 -1.46 -3.37 6.35
C THR A 554 -0.16 -3.99 6.85
N VAL A 555 0.97 -3.35 6.50
CA VAL A 555 2.26 -3.51 7.20
C VAL A 555 2.72 -2.18 7.77
N THR A 556 3.29 -2.17 8.98
CA THR A 556 3.91 -0.97 9.59
C THR A 556 5.44 -1.12 9.68
N ILE A 557 6.22 -0.21 9.07
CA ILE A 557 7.69 -0.14 9.19
C ILE A 557 8.10 1.11 9.97
N ASN A 558 8.71 0.92 11.15
CA ASN A 558 9.07 2.03 12.04
C ASN A 558 10.52 2.56 11.86
N ASN A 559 11.42 1.84 11.18
CA ASN A 559 12.83 2.27 11.12
C ASN A 559 13.58 1.83 9.84
N GLY A 560 13.27 2.48 8.71
CA GLY A 560 13.98 2.29 7.44
C GLY A 560 15.24 3.14 7.23
N ARG A 561 15.64 4.01 8.19
CA ARG A 561 16.69 5.06 8.00
C ARG A 561 18.06 4.56 7.55
N GLY A 562 18.34 3.26 7.62
CA GLY A 562 19.58 2.64 7.14
C GLY A 562 19.52 2.06 5.72
N ARG A 563 18.39 2.13 5.02
CA ARG A 563 18.22 1.53 3.68
C ARG A 563 18.49 2.50 2.54
N THR A 564 18.98 1.95 1.42
CA THR A 564 19.04 2.63 0.12
C THR A 564 18.29 1.87 -0.99
N GLY A 565 17.60 0.77 -0.64
CA GLY A 565 16.88 -0.09 -1.58
C GLY A 565 15.51 0.47 -2.00
N LEU A 566 15.04 0.07 -3.18
CA LEU A 566 13.72 0.43 -3.72
C LEU A 566 12.60 -0.10 -2.81
N THR A 567 11.52 0.65 -2.64
CA THR A 567 10.25 0.11 -2.10
C THR A 567 9.19 0.12 -3.19
N VAL A 568 8.46 -0.98 -3.36
CA VAL A 568 7.33 -1.12 -4.28
C VAL A 568 6.10 -1.52 -3.48
N ILE A 569 5.01 -0.79 -3.68
CA ILE A 569 3.70 -1.08 -3.10
C ILE A 569 2.77 -1.45 -4.25
N ASP A 570 2.60 -2.75 -4.47
CA ASP A 570 1.76 -3.32 -5.50
C ASP A 570 0.30 -3.43 -5.04
N SER A 571 0.09 -3.67 -3.74
CA SER A 571 -1.23 -3.76 -3.12
C SER A 571 -1.21 -3.28 -1.66
N GLY A 572 -2.39 -3.02 -1.11
CA GLY A 572 -2.61 -2.76 0.32
C GLY A 572 -1.91 -1.54 0.87
N THR A 573 -1.72 -1.49 2.20
CA THR A 573 -1.17 -0.32 2.89
C THR A 573 0.20 -0.58 3.47
N LEU A 574 1.19 0.26 3.12
CA LEU A 574 2.47 0.34 3.83
C LEU A 574 2.48 1.61 4.70
N ARG A 575 2.36 1.43 6.01
CA ARG A 575 2.50 2.50 7.00
C ARG A 575 3.98 2.67 7.34
N SER A 576 4.51 3.90 7.32
CA SER A 576 5.89 4.12 7.73
C SER A 576 6.18 5.52 8.24
N ILE A 577 7.19 5.61 9.12
CA ILE A 577 7.77 6.90 9.54
C ILE A 577 9.14 7.17 8.88
N ASN A 578 9.72 6.20 8.17
CA ASN A 578 10.87 6.39 7.26
C ASN A 578 11.18 5.08 6.50
N LEU A 579 11.41 5.17 5.19
CA LEU A 579 11.71 4.02 4.30
C LEU A 579 13.17 4.01 3.76
N GLY A 580 14.05 4.87 4.26
CA GLY A 580 15.40 5.07 3.75
C GLY A 580 15.47 6.07 2.59
N THR A 581 16.51 6.00 1.76
CA THR A 581 16.75 6.96 0.65
C THR A 581 16.46 6.39 -0.74
N GLY A 582 15.96 5.15 -0.82
CA GLY A 582 15.55 4.54 -2.09
C GLY A 582 14.15 5.01 -2.51
N THR A 583 13.89 5.06 -3.82
CA THR A 583 12.57 5.47 -4.35
C THR A 583 11.45 4.55 -3.83
N VAL A 584 10.33 5.15 -3.44
CA VAL A 584 9.07 4.44 -3.16
C VAL A 584 8.17 4.52 -4.38
N THR A 585 7.72 3.38 -4.89
CA THR A 585 6.79 3.26 -6.00
C THR A 585 5.44 2.78 -5.49
N VAL A 586 4.35 3.47 -5.85
CA VAL A 586 3.00 3.14 -5.37
C VAL A 586 2.08 2.84 -6.57
N ASN A 587 1.84 1.57 -6.85
CA ASN A 587 1.01 1.10 -7.96
C ASN A 587 -0.49 1.14 -7.60
N ALA A 588 -1.38 0.93 -8.58
CA ALA A 588 -2.82 1.23 -8.48
C ALA A 588 -3.57 0.71 -7.24
N ASN A 589 -3.27 -0.51 -6.78
CA ASN A 589 -3.91 -1.11 -5.59
C ASN A 589 -3.18 -0.78 -4.27
N GLY A 590 -2.05 -0.08 -4.35
CA GLY A 590 -1.17 0.26 -3.23
C GLY A 590 -1.51 1.60 -2.58
N THR A 591 -1.28 1.67 -1.27
CA THR A 591 -1.39 2.86 -0.44
C THR A 591 -0.12 3.07 0.37
N LEU A 592 0.56 4.20 0.14
CA LEU A 592 1.61 4.70 1.02
C LEU A 592 0.96 5.50 2.16
N ALA A 593 1.07 5.03 3.40
CA ALA A 593 0.60 5.73 4.59
C ALA A 593 1.80 6.23 5.40
N ALA A 594 2.58 7.15 4.80
CA ALA A 594 3.81 7.66 5.36
C ALA A 594 3.79 9.19 5.56
N ASN A 595 4.32 9.61 6.71
CA ASN A 595 4.29 11.00 7.17
C ASN A 595 5.65 11.71 7.00
N TRP A 596 6.79 11.00 7.04
CA TRP A 596 8.11 11.60 6.80
C TRP A 596 8.82 10.88 5.67
N MET A 597 9.02 11.62 4.58
CA MET A 597 9.64 11.18 3.32
C MET A 597 10.83 12.07 2.94
N ASP A 598 11.50 12.63 3.97
CA ASP A 598 12.71 13.43 3.83
C ASP A 598 13.75 12.65 3.02
N ASP A 599 14.19 13.23 1.90
CA ASP A 599 15.15 12.66 0.95
C ASP A 599 14.74 11.31 0.30
N THR A 600 13.50 10.84 0.52
CA THR A 600 12.95 9.60 -0.09
C THR A 600 12.07 9.93 -1.31
N PRO A 601 12.50 9.70 -2.57
CA PRO A 601 11.68 10.02 -3.75
C PRO A 601 10.41 9.15 -3.84
N VAL A 602 9.31 9.71 -4.34
CA VAL A 602 8.01 9.01 -4.47
C VAL A 602 7.53 9.02 -5.92
N ASP A 603 7.31 7.85 -6.50
CA ASP A 603 6.72 7.65 -7.82
C ASP A 603 5.31 7.02 -7.67
N LEU A 604 4.26 7.79 -7.91
CA LEU A 604 2.86 7.34 -7.85
C LEU A 604 2.41 6.82 -9.23
N ASN A 605 2.25 5.51 -9.33
CA ASN A 605 1.81 4.76 -10.52
C ASN A 605 0.31 4.41 -10.42
N GLY A 606 -0.52 5.38 -10.05
CA GLY A 606 -1.97 5.23 -9.90
C GLY A 606 -2.45 4.89 -8.49
N GLY A 607 -1.53 4.64 -7.55
CA GLY A 607 -1.86 4.33 -6.16
C GLY A 607 -2.31 5.55 -5.33
N THR A 608 -2.41 5.34 -4.02
CA THR A 608 -2.81 6.39 -3.05
C THR A 608 -1.66 6.76 -2.11
N TRP A 609 -1.46 8.04 -1.82
CA TRP A 609 -0.70 8.50 -0.65
C TRP A 609 -1.67 9.02 0.40
N SER A 610 -1.68 8.41 1.58
CA SER A 610 -2.50 8.81 2.72
C SER A 610 -1.65 9.56 3.75
N ALA A 611 -1.94 10.85 3.96
CA ALA A 611 -1.39 11.66 5.06
C ALA A 611 -2.21 11.41 6.33
N ASN A 612 -1.55 11.23 7.48
CA ASN A 612 -2.18 10.66 8.68
C ASN A 612 -1.89 11.40 10.00
N ALA A 613 -1.41 12.65 9.95
CA ALA A 613 -1.04 13.48 11.10
C ALA A 613 -0.78 14.96 10.63
N PRO A 614 -0.46 15.95 11.48
CA PRO A 614 -0.92 17.31 11.21
C PRO A 614 -0.12 18.14 10.20
N ILE A 615 1.23 18.05 10.11
CA ILE A 615 2.04 18.88 9.18
C ILE A 615 3.27 18.12 8.70
N PHE A 616 3.45 17.94 7.39
CA PHE A 616 4.61 17.25 6.81
C PHE A 616 5.26 17.96 5.60
N PRO A 617 6.55 18.34 5.69
CA PRO A 617 7.33 18.68 4.51
C PRO A 617 7.71 17.42 3.72
N VAL A 618 7.81 17.58 2.41
CA VAL A 618 8.35 16.59 1.46
C VAL A 618 9.45 17.29 0.68
N THR A 619 10.71 17.04 1.03
CA THR A 619 11.89 17.65 0.41
C THR A 619 12.36 16.93 -0.86
N SER A 620 11.89 15.70 -1.06
CA SER A 620 12.27 14.81 -2.17
C SER A 620 11.47 15.07 -3.46
N THR A 621 11.81 14.38 -4.54
CA THR A 621 11.00 14.42 -5.77
C THR A 621 9.77 13.52 -5.67
N VAL A 622 8.60 14.08 -5.97
CA VAL A 622 7.32 13.37 -6.14
C VAL A 622 6.93 13.39 -7.62
N ARG A 623 6.64 12.22 -8.19
CA ARG A 623 6.17 12.07 -9.58
C ARG A 623 4.84 11.35 -9.62
N VAL A 624 3.86 11.92 -10.30
CA VAL A 624 2.57 11.28 -10.53
C VAL A 624 2.61 10.70 -11.94
N LYS A 625 3.00 9.42 -12.06
CA LYS A 625 3.23 8.75 -13.35
C LYS A 625 1.97 8.19 -14.00
N ALA A 626 0.95 7.90 -13.20
CA ALA A 626 -0.42 7.58 -13.64
C ALA A 626 -1.42 8.20 -12.65
N SER A 627 -2.69 8.30 -13.01
CA SER A 627 -3.68 9.07 -12.24
C SER A 627 -3.88 8.51 -10.83
N SER A 628 -3.43 9.26 -9.82
CA SER A 628 -3.21 8.82 -8.44
C SER A 628 -3.96 9.69 -7.43
N LYS A 629 -4.07 9.22 -6.18
CA LYS A 629 -4.81 9.92 -5.12
C LYS A 629 -3.91 10.39 -3.97
N LEU A 630 -4.26 11.54 -3.41
CA LEU A 630 -3.77 12.07 -2.15
C LEU A 630 -4.95 12.10 -1.17
N SER A 631 -4.84 11.46 -0.02
CA SER A 631 -5.95 11.32 0.92
C SER A 631 -5.58 11.64 2.37
N SER A 632 -6.59 11.94 3.18
CA SER A 632 -6.45 12.08 4.64
C SER A 632 -7.75 11.73 5.36
N TRP A 633 -7.62 11.06 6.50
CA TRP A 633 -8.73 10.66 7.39
C TRP A 633 -9.04 11.70 8.49
N SER A 634 -8.17 12.70 8.64
CA SER A 634 -8.29 13.82 9.59
C SER A 634 -7.78 15.11 8.94
N HIS A 635 -7.84 16.26 9.62
CA HIS A 635 -7.14 17.46 9.15
C HIS A 635 -5.62 17.22 9.19
N SER A 636 -5.01 17.11 8.01
CA SER A 636 -3.57 16.93 7.79
C SER A 636 -3.09 17.95 6.76
N ASP A 637 -1.93 18.56 6.97
CA ASP A 637 -1.28 19.44 6.02
C ASP A 637 -0.04 18.75 5.40
N ILE A 638 0.03 18.67 4.07
CA ILE A 638 1.20 18.21 3.33
C ILE A 638 1.83 19.36 2.55
N ILE A 639 3.15 19.47 2.61
CA ILE A 639 3.92 20.59 2.06
C ILE A 639 4.97 20.04 1.08
N PHE A 640 4.80 20.29 -0.21
CA PHE A 640 5.73 19.87 -1.25
C PHE A 640 6.82 20.94 -1.43
N ASP A 641 7.95 20.80 -0.74
CA ASP A 641 9.12 21.68 -0.83
C ASP A 641 10.15 21.21 -1.85
N GLY A 642 10.16 19.91 -2.15
CA GLY A 642 10.91 19.28 -3.23
C GLY A 642 10.25 19.41 -4.60
N VAL A 643 10.68 18.60 -5.55
CA VAL A 643 10.21 18.67 -6.95
C VAL A 643 8.89 17.93 -7.11
N LEU A 644 7.88 18.53 -7.75
CA LEU A 644 6.60 17.89 -8.07
C LEU A 644 6.39 17.79 -9.59
N GLU A 645 6.26 16.57 -10.12
CA GLU A 645 6.06 16.29 -11.55
C GLU A 645 4.71 15.61 -11.81
N ILE A 646 3.83 16.27 -12.56
CA ILE A 646 2.51 15.78 -12.99
C ILE A 646 2.42 15.93 -14.52
N PRO A 647 2.61 14.86 -15.31
CA PRO A 647 2.67 14.90 -16.77
C PRO A 647 1.28 14.98 -17.42
N ALA A 648 1.24 15.30 -18.71
CA ALA A 648 0.00 15.46 -19.47
C ALA A 648 -0.87 14.19 -19.44
N ASN A 649 -2.19 14.39 -19.35
CA ASN A 649 -3.23 13.35 -19.21
C ASN A 649 -3.20 12.55 -17.89
N VAL A 650 -2.39 12.95 -16.90
CA VAL A 650 -2.39 12.35 -15.55
C VAL A 650 -3.05 13.29 -14.55
N GLN A 651 -3.85 12.72 -13.64
CA GLN A 651 -4.52 13.46 -12.57
C GLN A 651 -3.94 13.10 -11.19
N PHE A 652 -3.69 14.10 -10.35
CA PHE A 652 -3.48 13.92 -8.92
C PHE A 652 -4.71 14.45 -8.20
N GLN A 653 -5.45 13.57 -7.52
CA GLN A 653 -6.76 13.90 -6.93
C GLN A 653 -6.67 13.94 -5.39
N MET A 654 -7.01 15.07 -4.78
CA MET A 654 -7.15 15.20 -3.33
C MET A 654 -8.54 14.74 -2.88
N VAL A 655 -8.57 13.87 -1.87
CA VAL A 655 -9.79 13.26 -1.31
C VAL A 655 -9.77 13.36 0.23
N GLY A 656 -10.69 14.13 0.79
CA GLY A 656 -10.81 14.36 2.24
C GLY A 656 -10.50 15.79 2.69
N MET A 657 -10.43 15.99 4.00
CA MET A 657 -10.15 17.29 4.64
C MET A 657 -8.64 17.45 4.86
N MET A 658 -7.97 18.24 4.01
CA MET A 658 -6.51 18.43 4.09
C MET A 658 -6.04 19.71 3.37
N THR A 659 -4.90 20.25 3.81
CA THR A 659 -4.15 21.24 3.04
C THR A 659 -3.07 20.55 2.21
N ALA A 660 -2.95 20.90 0.94
CA ALA A 660 -1.75 20.66 0.14
C ALA A 660 -1.13 22.02 -0.23
N LEU A 661 0.10 22.26 0.22
CA LEU A 661 0.86 23.48 -0.03
C LEU A 661 2.08 23.15 -0.90
N VAL A 662 2.11 23.63 -2.13
CA VAL A 662 3.16 23.31 -3.12
C VAL A 662 4.10 24.51 -3.25
N ARG A 663 5.34 24.37 -2.78
CA ARG A 663 6.33 25.46 -2.73
C ARG A 663 7.64 25.18 -3.46
N GLY A 664 7.91 23.93 -3.82
CA GLY A 664 9.08 23.53 -4.60
C GLY A 664 8.87 23.62 -6.11
N ASP A 665 9.89 23.22 -6.87
CA ASP A 665 9.86 23.28 -8.35
C ASP A 665 8.81 22.32 -8.91
N THR A 666 7.83 22.86 -9.62
CA THR A 666 6.63 22.14 -10.01
C THR A 666 6.44 22.16 -11.52
N ARG A 667 6.28 20.97 -12.12
CA ARG A 667 5.84 20.78 -13.49
C ARG A 667 4.45 20.16 -13.51
N LEU A 668 3.44 20.98 -13.77
CA LEU A 668 2.03 20.63 -13.89
C LEU A 668 1.61 20.69 -15.36
N ASP A 669 1.74 19.58 -16.08
CA ASP A 669 1.16 19.38 -17.43
C ASP A 669 -0.17 18.60 -17.40
N GLY A 670 -0.41 17.84 -16.32
CA GLY A 670 -1.66 17.13 -16.08
C GLY A 670 -2.64 17.98 -15.26
N SER A 671 -3.34 17.39 -14.29
CA SER A 671 -4.18 18.16 -13.35
C SER A 671 -3.93 17.80 -11.90
N PHE A 672 -3.86 18.79 -11.00
CA PHE A 672 -3.89 18.58 -9.55
C PHE A 672 -5.16 19.24 -8.99
N SER A 673 -6.11 18.46 -8.46
CA SER A 673 -7.40 18.99 -8.03
C SER A 673 -7.97 18.30 -6.80
N TYR A 674 -8.85 18.99 -6.07
CA TYR A 674 -9.69 18.38 -5.03
C TYR A 674 -11.09 18.07 -5.56
N GLU A 675 -11.70 16.98 -5.08
CA GLU A 675 -12.99 16.47 -5.57
C GLU A 675 -14.21 17.27 -5.07
N SER A 676 -14.11 17.91 -3.90
CA SER A 676 -15.18 18.73 -3.32
C SER A 676 -14.62 19.82 -2.40
N GLN A 677 -15.30 20.96 -2.31
CA GLN A 677 -15.07 21.96 -1.26
C GLN A 677 -15.70 21.48 0.06
N LEU A 678 -15.10 20.46 0.68
CA LEU A 678 -15.33 20.20 2.10
C LEU A 678 -14.72 21.38 2.90
N PRO A 679 -15.40 21.87 3.95
CA PRO A 679 -14.83 22.87 4.84
C PRO A 679 -13.50 22.36 5.43
N GLY A 680 -12.41 23.07 5.18
CA GLY A 680 -11.06 22.68 5.61
C GLY A 680 -10.16 22.11 4.50
N THR A 681 -10.67 21.84 3.30
CA THR A 681 -9.83 21.37 2.16
C THR A 681 -9.26 22.54 1.36
N PHE A 682 -7.93 22.62 1.26
CA PHE A 682 -7.21 23.66 0.54
C PHE A 682 -6.10 23.09 -0.35
N LEU A 683 -6.07 23.50 -1.62
CA LEU A 683 -4.92 23.28 -2.52
C LEU A 683 -4.32 24.66 -2.83
N ILE A 684 -3.05 24.84 -2.50
CA ILE A 684 -2.33 26.10 -2.63
C ILE A 684 -0.99 25.86 -3.33
N PHE A 685 -0.72 26.59 -4.41
CA PHE A 685 0.60 26.71 -5.01
C PHE A 685 1.18 28.05 -4.58
N ASP A 686 2.37 28.02 -4.00
CA ASP A 686 3.04 29.15 -3.35
C ASP A 686 4.57 28.95 -3.47
N PRO A 687 5.14 29.03 -4.69
CA PRO A 687 6.54 28.71 -4.93
C PRO A 687 7.46 29.61 -4.10
N ASN A 688 8.36 28.99 -3.34
CA ASN A 688 9.39 29.68 -2.56
C ASN A 688 10.31 30.54 -3.46
N ALA A 689 11.09 31.44 -2.85
CA ALA A 689 12.06 32.27 -3.55
C ALA A 689 12.97 31.46 -4.51
N GLY A 690 12.92 31.76 -5.81
CA GLY A 690 13.69 31.06 -6.85
C GLY A 690 13.14 29.69 -7.27
N LYS A 691 11.96 29.29 -6.79
CA LYS A 691 11.22 28.10 -7.24
C LYS A 691 10.21 28.45 -8.32
N THR A 692 9.95 27.51 -9.22
CA THR A 692 9.10 27.73 -10.40
C THR A 692 7.89 26.79 -10.45
N LEU A 693 6.68 27.34 -10.58
CA LEU A 693 5.51 26.63 -11.11
C LEU A 693 5.45 26.81 -12.63
N ARG A 694 5.43 25.69 -13.36
CA ARG A 694 5.33 25.65 -14.82
C ARG A 694 4.52 24.45 -15.31
N GLY A 695 4.24 24.39 -16.61
CA GLY A 695 3.56 23.30 -17.29
C GLY A 695 2.25 23.73 -17.96
N ARG A 696 1.67 22.86 -18.79
CA ARG A 696 0.43 23.13 -19.57
C ARG A 696 -0.86 22.59 -18.94
N GLY A 697 -0.85 22.39 -17.63
CA GLY A 697 -1.88 21.68 -16.88
C GLY A 697 -2.92 22.57 -16.21
N SER A 698 -3.71 21.97 -15.33
CA SER A 698 -4.79 22.67 -14.62
C SER A 698 -4.87 22.34 -13.12
N THR A 699 -5.41 23.27 -12.34
CA THR A 699 -5.76 23.05 -10.94
C THR A 699 -6.96 23.89 -10.53
N ASN A 700 -7.83 23.36 -9.67
CA ASN A 700 -8.85 24.16 -8.98
C ASN A 700 -8.32 24.81 -7.68
N GLY A 701 -7.03 24.63 -7.37
CA GLY A 701 -6.34 25.29 -6.26
C GLY A 701 -6.08 26.77 -6.47
N ARG A 702 -5.62 27.44 -5.40
CA ARG A 702 -5.19 28.84 -5.41
C ARG A 702 -3.70 28.91 -5.74
N LEU A 703 -3.34 29.74 -6.72
CA LEU A 703 -1.98 30.21 -6.92
C LEU A 703 -1.73 31.50 -6.13
N ILE A 704 -0.60 31.54 -5.43
CA ILE A 704 0.01 32.72 -4.83
C ILE A 704 1.41 32.83 -5.45
N VAL A 705 1.82 34.03 -5.86
CA VAL A 705 3.19 34.28 -6.33
C VAL A 705 3.69 35.57 -5.69
N ASP A 706 4.56 35.44 -4.69
CA ASP A 706 5.26 36.56 -4.05
C ASP A 706 6.69 36.18 -3.65
N ASN A 707 7.44 37.09 -3.00
CA ASN A 707 8.74 36.81 -2.37
C ASN A 707 9.80 36.14 -3.29
N GLY A 708 9.79 36.44 -4.58
CA GLY A 708 10.72 35.87 -5.57
C GLY A 708 10.36 34.46 -6.07
N GLY A 709 9.18 33.93 -5.74
CA GLY A 709 8.60 32.77 -6.43
C GLY A 709 8.26 33.10 -7.88
N ILE A 710 8.30 32.08 -8.75
CA ILE A 710 8.14 32.22 -10.20
C ILE A 710 6.94 31.41 -10.68
N VAL A 711 6.08 32.01 -11.52
CA VAL A 711 5.18 31.29 -12.42
C VAL A 711 5.64 31.50 -13.87
N ALA A 712 5.74 30.40 -14.61
CA ALA A 712 6.14 30.36 -16.02
C ALA A 712 5.21 29.37 -16.75
N PRO A 713 4.07 29.81 -17.29
CA PRO A 713 3.11 28.92 -17.92
C PRO A 713 3.74 28.08 -19.03
N GLY A 714 3.25 26.84 -19.19
CA GLY A 714 3.69 25.98 -20.28
C GLY A 714 5.06 25.31 -20.11
N ALA A 715 5.65 24.95 -21.24
CA ALA A 715 6.87 24.15 -21.34
C ALA A 715 7.62 24.62 -22.59
N SER A 716 8.06 25.88 -22.53
CA SER A 716 7.87 26.83 -23.62
C SER A 716 6.41 27.11 -23.97
N VAL A 717 6.15 28.36 -24.40
CA VAL A 717 4.87 29.00 -24.78
C VAL A 717 3.63 28.13 -24.54
N GLY A 718 2.86 28.41 -23.49
CA GLY A 718 1.64 27.67 -23.18
C GLY A 718 0.64 28.37 -22.28
N GLU A 719 -0.46 27.66 -22.01
CA GLU A 719 -1.48 28.05 -21.04
C GLU A 719 -1.36 27.20 -19.78
N LEU A 720 -1.53 27.82 -18.60
CA LEU A 720 -1.65 27.16 -17.30
C LEU A 720 -2.97 27.60 -16.64
N THR A 721 -3.81 26.67 -16.21
CA THR A 721 -5.11 26.98 -15.59
C THR A 721 -5.07 26.84 -14.07
N VAL A 722 -5.59 27.82 -13.32
CA VAL A 722 -5.66 27.83 -11.85
C VAL A 722 -7.04 28.24 -11.33
N GLY A 723 -7.45 27.79 -10.15
CA GLY A 723 -8.78 28.10 -9.60
C GLY A 723 -8.91 29.56 -9.13
N ARG A 724 -7.84 30.13 -8.57
CA ARG A 724 -7.72 31.56 -8.17
C ARG A 724 -6.26 31.98 -8.22
N ALA A 725 -5.98 33.28 -8.37
CA ALA A 725 -4.60 33.80 -8.44
C ALA A 725 -4.36 35.01 -7.53
N GLN A 726 -3.14 35.13 -7.00
CA GLN A 726 -2.65 36.30 -6.30
C GLN A 726 -1.24 36.66 -6.78
N PHE A 727 -1.08 37.91 -7.23
CA PHE A 727 0.23 38.50 -7.54
C PHE A 727 0.63 39.41 -6.37
N GLY A 728 1.59 38.95 -5.56
CA GLY A 728 2.06 39.64 -4.36
C GLY A 728 3.43 40.30 -4.51
N THR A 729 3.93 40.87 -3.43
CA THR A 729 5.14 41.72 -3.45
C THR A 729 6.38 40.91 -3.81
N GLY A 730 7.07 41.29 -4.89
CA GLY A 730 8.32 40.65 -5.33
C GLY A 730 8.17 39.32 -6.07
N GLY A 731 6.95 38.80 -6.27
CA GLY A 731 6.69 37.61 -7.10
C GLY A 731 7.02 37.86 -8.58
N ILE A 732 7.21 36.80 -9.36
CA ILE A 732 7.66 36.86 -10.76
C ILE A 732 6.70 36.07 -11.67
N PHE A 733 6.23 36.71 -12.74
CA PHE A 733 5.73 36.01 -13.93
C PHE A 733 6.84 36.04 -14.99
N GLU A 734 7.25 34.88 -15.47
CA GLU A 734 8.13 34.74 -16.62
C GLU A 734 7.25 34.44 -17.84
N MET A 735 7.34 35.29 -18.87
CA MET A 735 6.49 35.25 -20.06
C MET A 735 7.33 34.98 -21.29
N GLU A 736 7.26 33.76 -21.80
CA GLU A 736 7.79 33.37 -23.11
C GLU A 736 6.89 33.92 -24.22
N LEU A 737 7.48 34.50 -25.27
CA LEU A 737 6.80 34.99 -26.47
C LEU A 737 7.50 34.43 -27.72
N GLY A 738 6.80 33.62 -28.51
CA GLY A 738 7.28 33.11 -29.80
C GLY A 738 6.86 33.95 -31.01
N SER A 739 5.85 34.80 -30.88
CA SER A 739 5.45 35.77 -31.91
C SER A 739 4.74 36.98 -31.31
N ALA A 740 5.03 38.19 -31.80
CA ALA A 740 4.34 39.42 -31.42
C ALA A 740 2.89 39.48 -31.94
N THR A 741 2.52 38.62 -32.89
CA THR A 741 1.16 38.46 -33.42
C THR A 741 0.70 37.02 -33.26
N GLY A 742 -0.54 36.81 -32.81
CA GLY A 742 -1.03 35.47 -32.50
C GLY A 742 -2.10 35.46 -31.41
N MET A 743 -2.13 34.38 -30.62
CA MET A 743 -3.04 34.18 -29.49
C MET A 743 -2.26 33.88 -28.20
N ALA A 744 -2.80 34.32 -27.07
CA ALA A 744 -2.36 33.90 -25.75
C ALA A 744 -2.50 32.37 -25.58
N GLY A 745 -1.61 31.76 -24.79
CA GLY A 745 -1.54 30.30 -24.60
C GLY A 745 -0.94 29.51 -25.78
N ALA A 746 -0.76 30.15 -26.95
CA ALA A 746 -0.31 29.50 -28.18
C ALA A 746 0.88 30.21 -28.88
N ASN A 747 1.00 31.54 -28.75
CA ASN A 747 2.10 32.34 -29.30
C ASN A 747 2.87 33.14 -28.25
N TRP A 748 2.29 33.30 -27.06
CA TRP A 748 2.94 33.74 -25.83
C TRP A 748 2.20 33.16 -24.63
N ASP A 749 2.81 33.17 -23.44
CA ASP A 749 2.25 32.53 -22.25
C ASP A 749 0.95 33.14 -21.73
N LEU A 750 0.11 32.28 -21.15
CA LEU A 750 -1.16 32.64 -20.50
C LEU A 750 -1.32 31.91 -19.16
N LEU A 751 -1.65 32.65 -18.11
CA LEU A 751 -2.26 32.11 -16.89
C LEU A 751 -3.76 32.38 -16.92
N HIS A 752 -4.57 31.32 -17.09
CA HIS A 752 -6.02 31.41 -16.98
C HIS A 752 -6.44 31.13 -15.54
N ALA A 753 -7.25 32.00 -14.93
CA ALA A 753 -7.78 31.81 -13.58
C ALA A 753 -9.31 31.67 -13.62
N ASP A 754 -9.85 30.53 -13.18
CA ASP A 754 -11.31 30.26 -13.13
C ASP A 754 -12.06 31.21 -12.15
N GLY A 755 -11.32 31.93 -11.32
CA GLY A 755 -11.83 32.80 -10.27
C GLY A 755 -11.04 34.10 -10.15
N THR A 756 -11.19 34.76 -9.00
CA THR A 756 -10.64 36.11 -8.79
C THR A 756 -9.11 36.15 -8.82
N LEU A 757 -8.55 37.09 -9.59
CA LEU A 757 -7.17 37.54 -9.49
C LEU A 757 -7.08 38.74 -8.52
N THR A 758 -6.11 38.71 -7.60
CA THR A 758 -5.85 39.80 -6.65
C THR A 758 -4.42 40.33 -6.77
N ILE A 759 -4.27 41.63 -7.01
CA ILE A 759 -2.95 42.28 -7.10
C ILE A 759 -2.56 42.86 -5.74
N SER A 760 -2.01 42.02 -4.85
CA SER A 760 -1.54 42.40 -3.51
C SER A 760 -0.16 43.06 -3.51
N ALA A 761 0.57 43.05 -4.63
CA ALA A 761 1.81 43.82 -4.83
C ALA A 761 1.61 45.34 -4.63
N THR A 762 2.73 46.06 -4.45
CA THR A 762 2.76 47.52 -4.20
C THR A 762 3.84 48.19 -5.05
N SER A 763 3.75 49.50 -5.33
CA SER A 763 4.81 50.23 -6.04
C SER A 763 6.13 50.32 -5.28
N ALA A 764 6.15 50.02 -3.97
CA ALA A 764 7.37 49.92 -3.16
C ALA A 764 8.05 48.54 -3.23
N ASN A 765 7.28 47.48 -3.55
CA ASN A 765 7.80 46.14 -3.83
C ASN A 765 6.88 45.50 -4.90
N PRO A 766 7.13 45.78 -6.19
CA PRO A 766 6.22 45.44 -7.28
C PRO A 766 6.26 43.95 -7.61
N TYR A 767 5.24 43.50 -8.34
CA TYR A 767 5.24 42.21 -9.01
C TYR A 767 6.10 42.32 -10.28
N GLN A 768 6.98 41.35 -10.51
CA GLN A 768 7.91 41.34 -11.64
C GLN A 768 7.30 40.58 -12.82
N LEU A 769 7.53 41.11 -14.02
CA LEU A 769 7.15 40.48 -15.28
C LEU A 769 8.38 40.42 -16.20
N ARG A 770 8.96 39.24 -16.41
CA ARG A 770 10.07 39.05 -17.35
C ARG A 770 9.55 38.75 -18.75
N LEU A 771 10.03 39.50 -19.74
CA LEU A 771 9.70 39.26 -21.14
C LEU A 771 10.82 38.46 -21.82
N VAL A 772 10.49 37.23 -22.21
CA VAL A 772 11.40 36.24 -22.79
C VAL A 772 11.03 36.05 -24.27
N SER A 773 11.68 36.78 -25.17
CA SER A 773 11.47 36.58 -26.61
C SER A 773 12.17 35.33 -27.12
N LEU A 774 11.44 34.52 -27.88
CA LEU A 774 11.92 33.29 -28.49
C LEU A 774 11.99 33.41 -30.02
N ASP A 775 12.89 32.63 -30.61
CA ASP A 775 12.98 32.39 -32.03
C ASP A 775 12.09 31.22 -32.50
N ALA A 776 12.17 30.90 -33.79
CA ALA A 776 11.39 29.84 -34.44
C ALA A 776 11.77 28.40 -34.00
N VAL A 777 12.78 28.20 -33.15
CA VAL A 777 13.13 26.91 -32.54
C VAL A 777 12.93 26.89 -31.02
N GLY A 778 12.28 27.92 -30.46
CA GLY A 778 11.98 28.01 -29.03
C GLY A 778 13.22 28.29 -28.18
N GLN A 779 14.19 29.03 -28.71
CA GLN A 779 15.37 29.49 -27.98
C GLN A 779 15.36 31.02 -27.86
N ALA A 780 16.04 31.57 -26.86
CA ALA A 780 16.11 33.02 -26.63
C ALA A 780 16.62 33.75 -27.89
N GLY A 781 15.80 34.63 -28.46
CA GLY A 781 16.05 35.19 -29.78
C GLY A 781 15.08 36.31 -30.18
N ALA A 782 15.17 36.72 -31.46
CA ALA A 782 14.37 37.82 -32.00
C ALA A 782 12.91 37.40 -32.20
N LEU A 783 11.98 38.21 -31.70
CA LEU A 783 10.56 37.89 -31.67
C LEU A 783 9.94 37.95 -33.06
N ALA A 784 9.34 36.85 -33.51
CA ALA A 784 8.68 36.81 -34.81
C ALA A 784 7.58 37.89 -34.91
N ASN A 785 7.50 38.57 -36.06
CA ASN A 785 6.50 39.61 -36.36
C ASN A 785 6.53 40.86 -35.45
N PHE A 786 7.57 41.06 -34.63
CA PHE A 786 7.72 42.29 -33.86
C PHE A 786 8.18 43.46 -34.74
N ASN A 787 7.51 44.61 -34.59
CA ASN A 787 7.80 45.85 -35.29
C ASN A 787 7.74 47.01 -34.29
N PRO A 788 8.87 47.67 -33.95
CA PRO A 788 8.91 48.63 -32.84
C PRO A 788 8.19 49.97 -33.08
N ILE A 789 7.60 50.18 -34.26
CA ILE A 789 6.66 51.30 -34.53
C ILE A 789 5.18 50.87 -34.49
N SER A 790 4.87 49.61 -34.20
CA SER A 790 3.52 49.09 -33.99
C SER A 790 3.21 48.94 -32.50
N SER A 791 1.97 49.19 -32.09
CA SER A 791 1.48 48.91 -30.73
C SER A 791 1.02 47.46 -30.59
N TYR A 792 1.31 46.82 -29.46
CA TYR A 792 0.89 45.46 -29.16
C TYR A 792 0.28 45.36 -27.76
N ASP A 793 -0.72 44.49 -27.60
CA ASP A 793 -1.30 44.07 -26.31
C ASP A 793 -1.20 42.54 -26.22
N TRP A 794 -0.26 42.01 -25.44
CA TRP A 794 -0.11 40.56 -25.24
C TRP A 794 -0.76 40.16 -23.91
N ILE A 795 -1.96 39.57 -23.97
CA ILE A 795 -2.67 39.07 -22.79
C ILE A 795 -1.86 37.94 -22.15
N PHE A 796 -1.42 38.13 -20.91
CA PHE A 796 -0.67 37.13 -20.13
C PHE A 796 -1.48 36.54 -18.97
N VAL A 797 -2.63 37.16 -18.66
CA VAL A 797 -3.54 36.73 -17.59
C VAL A 797 -4.99 36.95 -18.00
N GLU A 798 -5.86 35.99 -17.67
CA GLU A 798 -7.32 36.11 -17.76
C GLU A 798 -7.97 35.67 -16.44
N ALA A 799 -8.95 36.42 -15.96
CA ALA A 799 -9.67 36.09 -14.72
C ALA A 799 -11.09 36.73 -14.71
N PRO A 800 -12.18 36.00 -14.37
CA PRO A 800 -13.54 36.55 -14.31
C PRO A 800 -13.72 37.81 -13.44
N ALA A 801 -12.81 38.05 -12.50
CA ALA A 801 -12.68 39.32 -11.80
C ALA A 801 -11.22 39.61 -11.44
N ILE A 802 -10.77 40.85 -11.65
CA ILE A 802 -9.45 41.36 -11.26
C ILE A 802 -9.66 42.42 -10.16
N THR A 803 -8.89 42.34 -9.07
CA THR A 803 -9.00 43.25 -7.92
C THR A 803 -7.67 43.90 -7.56
N LEU A 804 -7.73 45.12 -7.02
CA LEU A 804 -6.59 45.93 -6.57
C LEU A 804 -5.53 46.23 -7.65
N PHE A 805 -5.86 46.08 -8.94
CA PHE A 805 -4.97 46.40 -10.05
C PHE A 805 -4.59 47.89 -10.09
N SER A 806 -3.31 48.16 -10.36
CA SER A 806 -2.79 49.46 -10.78
C SER A 806 -1.45 49.23 -11.51
N PRO A 807 -1.14 49.92 -12.63
CA PRO A 807 0.07 49.66 -13.41
C PRO A 807 1.39 49.87 -12.64
N ASP A 808 1.42 50.78 -11.66
CA ASP A 808 2.61 51.08 -10.84
C ASP A 808 3.02 49.93 -9.89
N LYS A 809 2.14 48.93 -9.72
CA LYS A 809 2.42 47.71 -8.95
C LYS A 809 3.23 46.67 -9.73
N PHE A 810 3.55 46.93 -11.00
CA PHE A 810 4.28 46.01 -11.87
C PHE A 810 5.62 46.60 -12.31
N LEU A 811 6.67 45.77 -12.28
CA LEU A 811 7.97 46.07 -12.85
C LEU A 811 8.22 45.10 -14.01
N ILE A 812 8.36 45.64 -15.22
CA ILE A 812 8.62 44.83 -16.42
C ILE A 812 10.13 44.75 -16.62
N ASP A 813 10.69 43.55 -16.46
CA ASP A 813 12.08 43.26 -16.79
C ASP A 813 12.16 42.85 -18.26
N VAL A 814 12.80 43.71 -19.05
CA VAL A 814 12.89 43.62 -20.51
C VAL A 814 14.27 43.17 -20.97
N GLN A 815 15.20 42.86 -20.06
CA GLN A 815 16.62 42.64 -20.40
C GLN A 815 16.83 41.56 -21.47
N GLN A 816 16.11 40.44 -21.37
CA GLN A 816 16.18 39.36 -22.36
C GLN A 816 15.50 39.75 -23.68
N PHE A 817 14.36 40.43 -23.64
CA PHE A 817 13.68 40.94 -24.85
C PHE A 817 14.57 41.91 -25.64
N VAL A 818 15.17 42.90 -24.99
CA VAL A 818 15.98 43.94 -25.67
C VAL A 818 17.36 43.46 -26.10
N ALA A 819 17.81 42.29 -25.63
CA ALA A 819 19.02 41.64 -26.14
C ALA A 819 18.88 41.18 -27.60
N PHE A 820 17.65 41.00 -28.09
CA PHE A 820 17.36 40.51 -29.45
C PHE A 820 16.43 41.41 -30.26
N ASN A 821 15.77 42.40 -29.65
CA ASN A 821 14.76 43.25 -30.28
C ASN A 821 15.02 44.73 -29.95
N ASP A 822 15.27 45.56 -30.98
CA ASP A 822 15.29 47.01 -30.81
C ASP A 822 13.85 47.53 -30.58
N LEU A 823 13.66 48.40 -29.58
CA LEU A 823 12.38 49.00 -29.25
C LEU A 823 12.10 50.31 -30.00
N ALA A 824 13.07 50.85 -30.76
CA ALA A 824 13.04 52.20 -31.33
C ALA A 824 12.69 53.31 -30.29
N GLY A 825 13.02 53.07 -29.02
CA GLY A 825 12.68 53.92 -27.87
C GLY A 825 11.27 53.72 -27.29
N GLY A 826 10.44 52.84 -27.86
CA GLY A 826 9.14 52.45 -27.31
C GLY A 826 9.22 51.79 -25.93
N SER A 827 8.11 51.76 -25.22
CA SER A 827 8.03 51.37 -23.81
C SER A 827 6.94 50.34 -23.52
N PHE A 828 7.20 49.43 -22.58
CA PHE A 828 6.22 48.48 -22.07
C PHE A 828 5.49 49.01 -20.83
N SER A 829 4.24 48.58 -20.66
CA SER A 829 3.41 48.82 -19.47
C SER A 829 2.43 47.67 -19.26
N VAL A 830 1.91 47.47 -18.05
CA VAL A 830 0.80 46.53 -17.82
C VAL A 830 -0.53 47.28 -17.93
N ALA A 831 -1.44 46.78 -18.77
CA ALA A 831 -2.78 47.33 -18.97
C ALA A 831 -3.85 46.28 -18.64
N GLN A 832 -4.97 46.73 -18.06
CA GLN A 832 -6.17 45.89 -17.94
C GLN A 832 -7.03 46.03 -19.21
N VAL A 833 -7.40 44.90 -19.81
CA VAL A 833 -8.24 44.81 -21.01
C VAL A 833 -9.48 44.01 -20.66
N GLY A 834 -10.52 44.69 -20.18
CA GLY A 834 -11.72 44.03 -19.64
C GLY A 834 -11.40 43.17 -18.41
N THR A 835 -11.53 41.86 -18.54
CA THR A 835 -11.23 40.82 -17.52
C THR A 835 -9.84 40.19 -17.68
N ALA A 836 -8.98 40.77 -18.53
CA ALA A 836 -7.62 40.31 -18.77
C ALA A 836 -6.56 41.34 -18.34
N LEU A 837 -5.33 40.90 -18.09
CA LEU A 837 -4.14 41.75 -18.05
C LEU A 837 -3.26 41.50 -19.27
N ALA A 838 -2.82 42.58 -19.90
CA ALA A 838 -1.98 42.55 -21.08
C ALA A 838 -0.69 43.34 -20.88
N VAL A 839 0.38 42.85 -21.51
CA VAL A 839 1.64 43.57 -21.71
C VAL A 839 1.45 44.49 -22.90
N ARG A 840 1.37 45.80 -22.65
CA ARG A 840 1.20 46.82 -23.67
C ARG A 840 2.54 47.40 -24.09
N PHE A 841 2.96 47.11 -25.32
CA PHE A 841 4.03 47.86 -25.97
C PHE A 841 3.47 49.11 -26.65
N THR A 842 4.01 50.27 -26.29
CA THR A 842 3.68 51.57 -26.88
C THR A 842 4.90 52.11 -27.63
N PRO A 843 4.85 52.26 -28.97
CA PRO A 843 5.93 52.91 -29.72
C PRO A 843 6.00 54.40 -29.37
N ILE A 844 7.17 55.02 -29.52
CA ILE A 844 7.24 56.49 -29.53
C ILE A 844 6.45 56.98 -30.76
N PRO A 845 5.49 57.92 -30.61
CA PRO A 845 4.85 58.54 -31.77
C PRO A 845 5.90 59.22 -32.65
N GLU A 846 5.92 58.90 -33.94
CA GLU A 846 6.86 59.52 -34.88
C GLU A 846 6.81 61.06 -34.75
N PRO A 847 7.96 61.75 -34.62
CA PRO A 847 7.96 63.20 -34.61
C PRO A 847 7.54 63.69 -36.00
N TYR A 848 6.27 64.06 -36.15
CA TYR A 848 5.64 64.45 -37.42
C TYR A 848 6.53 65.44 -38.21
N LEU A 849 7.23 64.94 -39.24
CA LEU A 849 8.08 65.74 -40.12
C LEU A 849 7.23 66.51 -41.13
N GLY A 850 6.42 67.45 -40.61
CA GLY A 850 5.41 68.21 -41.35
C GLY A 850 5.44 69.71 -41.04
N LEU A 851 6.25 70.44 -41.83
CA LEU A 851 6.17 71.88 -42.10
C LEU A 851 6.64 72.89 -41.00
N PHE A 852 7.69 73.63 -41.39
CA PHE A 852 8.21 74.91 -40.85
C PHE A 852 7.21 76.09 -41.09
N PRO A 853 7.38 77.34 -40.55
CA PRO A 853 8.67 78.02 -40.29
C PRO A 853 8.79 79.08 -39.16
N LEU A 854 10.00 79.67 -39.10
CA LEU A 854 10.33 81.08 -38.75
C LEU A 854 10.32 81.56 -37.27
N ALA A 855 11.52 81.70 -36.67
CA ALA A 855 11.85 82.80 -35.73
C ALA A 855 13.38 82.91 -35.49
N THR A 856 13.97 84.12 -35.67
CA THR A 856 15.39 84.50 -35.38
C THR A 856 16.49 83.70 -36.12
N TYR A 857 17.54 84.25 -36.73
CA TYR A 857 18.04 85.63 -36.84
C TYR A 857 18.44 86.31 -35.53
N LEU A 858 19.65 86.01 -35.02
CA LEU A 858 20.78 86.96 -35.03
C LEU A 858 22.11 86.39 -34.47
N LEU A 859 23.21 86.87 -35.05
CA LEU A 859 24.54 87.10 -34.46
C LEU A 859 25.41 85.92 -33.92
N HIS A 860 26.21 85.44 -34.87
CA HIS A 860 27.67 85.70 -34.94
C HIS A 860 28.69 84.65 -34.45
N THR A 861 29.80 84.60 -35.18
CA THR A 861 30.83 83.57 -35.09
C THR A 861 32.13 84.05 -34.42
N ARG A 862 32.73 83.15 -33.64
CA ARG A 862 34.18 82.89 -33.51
C ARG A 862 35.18 84.07 -33.35
N ARG A 863 35.79 84.05 -32.15
CA ARG A 863 37.27 84.07 -31.90
C ARG A 863 38.11 85.37 -32.04
N ARG A 864 38.59 85.79 -30.87
CA ARG A 864 40.01 86.07 -30.50
C ARG A 864 40.78 87.24 -31.18
N ARG A 865 41.33 88.13 -30.34
CA ARG A 865 42.80 88.37 -30.19
C ARG A 865 43.12 89.25 -28.97
N ARG A 866 44.08 88.80 -28.14
CA ARG A 866 45.21 89.49 -27.42
C ARG A 866 44.93 90.84 -26.68
N LEU A 867 45.56 91.21 -25.55
CA LEU A 867 46.79 90.81 -24.82
C LEU A 867 46.46 90.68 -23.29
N THR A 868 47.01 89.77 -22.43
CA THR A 868 48.36 89.63 -21.81
C THR A 868 49.00 90.90 -21.20
N PRO A 869 49.81 90.82 -20.10
CA PRO A 869 49.96 89.76 -19.06
C PRO A 869 50.17 90.26 -17.58
N LEU A 870 50.20 89.36 -16.57
CA LEU A 870 51.34 89.15 -15.62
C LEU A 870 51.06 88.19 -14.41
N ARG A 871 51.95 87.19 -14.23
CA ARG A 871 52.45 86.54 -12.97
C ARG A 871 51.47 85.94 -11.90
N ARG A 872 51.79 84.84 -11.18
CA ARG A 872 52.86 83.80 -11.31
C ARG A 872 52.61 82.55 -10.42
N GLY A 873 52.70 81.34 -11.01
CA GLY A 873 53.15 80.07 -10.38
C GLY A 873 52.15 79.25 -9.54
N SER A 874 52.27 77.93 -9.28
CA SER A 874 53.10 76.77 -9.75
C SER A 874 53.31 75.81 -8.56
N ASN A 875 53.22 74.46 -8.54
CA ASN A 875 52.81 73.32 -9.41
C ASN A 875 52.28 72.20 -8.43
N GLY A 876 51.83 70.97 -8.75
CA GLY A 876 51.61 70.12 -9.95
C GLY A 876 50.47 69.12 -9.63
N PHE A 877 50.09 68.03 -10.34
CA PHE A 877 50.62 67.19 -11.44
C PHE A 877 51.62 66.07 -11.05
N LEU A 878 51.43 64.78 -11.44
CA LEU A 878 50.23 64.03 -11.89
C LEU A 878 50.55 62.50 -12.04
N ALA A 879 49.54 61.62 -11.85
CA ALA A 879 49.42 60.24 -12.42
C ALA A 879 50.56 59.20 -12.10
N ARG A 880 50.47 57.87 -12.34
CA ARG A 880 49.54 57.01 -13.12
C ARG A 880 49.73 55.50 -12.75
N ASP A 881 48.76 54.65 -13.12
CA ASP A 881 48.81 53.20 -13.46
C ASP A 881 49.22 52.08 -12.44
N SER A 882 48.54 50.94 -12.62
CA SER A 882 49.01 49.52 -12.52
C SER A 882 48.86 48.65 -11.23
N SER A 883 47.87 47.74 -11.30
CA SER A 883 47.99 46.28 -11.08
C SER A 883 47.97 45.63 -9.66
N SER A 884 47.77 44.29 -9.69
CA SER A 884 47.84 43.25 -8.62
C SER A 884 46.76 43.17 -7.52
N LEU A 885 45.90 42.14 -7.67
CA LEU A 885 45.35 41.27 -6.61
C LEU A 885 46.48 40.34 -6.04
N PRO A 886 46.27 39.45 -5.02
CA PRO A 886 45.07 39.14 -4.22
C PRO A 886 45.32 39.06 -2.67
N LEU A 887 44.32 38.58 -1.90
CA LEU A 887 44.37 37.31 -1.11
C LEU A 887 43.95 37.35 0.39
N MET A 888 42.93 36.53 0.69
CA MET A 888 42.63 35.75 1.93
C MET A 888 42.17 36.36 3.28
N LEU A 889 41.13 35.64 3.78
CA LEU A 889 40.78 35.26 5.15
C LEU A 889 40.15 36.25 6.14
N ALA A 890 38.84 36.04 6.36
CA ALA A 890 38.32 35.63 7.66
C ALA A 890 37.09 34.73 7.46
N VAL A 891 37.10 33.51 8.01
CA VAL A 891 35.91 32.67 8.23
C VAL A 891 35.63 32.67 9.72
N GLY A 892 34.36 32.67 10.12
CA GLY A 892 33.94 32.57 11.51
C GLY A 892 32.54 31.95 11.57
N GLU A 893 32.48 30.67 11.94
CA GLU A 893 31.24 29.92 12.17
C GLU A 893 30.69 30.21 13.57
N GLY A 894 29.38 29.96 13.75
CA GLY A 894 28.64 30.05 15.01
C GLY A 894 27.22 29.51 14.84
#